data_AF-A0A4Q7YRT5-F1
#
_entry.id   AF-A0A4Q7YRT5-F1
#
_cell.length_a   1.000
_cell.length_b   1.000
_cell.length_c   1.000
_cell.angle_alpha   90.00
_cell.angle_beta   90.00
_cell.angle_gamma   90.00
#
_symmetry.space_group_name_H-M   'P 1'
#
loop_
_entity.id
_entity.type
_entity.pdbx_description
1 polymer ?
#
loop_
_entity_poly.entity_id
_entity_poly.type
_entity_poly.pdbx_seq_one_letter_code
_entity_poly.pdbx_strand_id
1 'polypeptide(L)'
;MTTKLETPAQVDFAAEVSEWIEAFDEVVASDWEQGAELLEQLRTRAREAGVPVTSELITPYLNTIPKHDEVPYPGNRQLERRVEALIRWNAMAMVHGQNKKDPGIGGHISTYSSLATLLEVGFNHFFHAKYPSASGADELPGDFVYFQGHASPGVYARAYVEGRFDDKRLKNFRHELRGEPGLSSYPHPWLMPDFWKFPTVSMGIGPLNAIYQARFMRYLENRGLIEKSDRKVWAFVGDGETDEVDTLGAISLGAREKLDNLIFVVNCNLQRLDGPVRGNKRIIDELEGMFRGAGWNVIKVVWGSDWDELFERDHQGLLLKRMEECVDGDYQAFKAKGGAYLRKEFFGKYPELLKLVEDKTDDELARLHRGGHDPLKIYNAYKRALEHKGGPTVILAKTVKGYGLGSTEARNASHQEKKLTDDSMKSFIERFEIPVTPEAAKEGAFFRPDDSAPEIQYLHERRQALGGYLPSREVPKLEFKTPALESLKEWTGGSNSRAVSTTMGFVSLLRHLLKDPTIGKLVVPIVPDEGRTFGLESAIRQVGIYAPEGQKYIPHDSDMLLSYREEKEGQILEEGITEAGSMASFTAAGTAYVNYKVPTIPFYMYYSMFGFQRIGDMAWAFADSRGKGFLMGGTAGRTTMLGEGLQHQDGHSIVLSSTVPTCLTYDSAFVYELAVIIQDGLRRMYENGEDVFYYLTMYNEDYAMPAMPEGVTEGILRGLYKFKPATKGEAVAQLFGSGPILNEVLKAQEILATKYNVQTDVWSVTSYTELRRDALTVERWNRLHPAETLKKSYLETALEGTKGPIIAASDYMKTVPDQLSPWLPTRLVTLGTDGFGRSDNREYLRRHFEVNAESIVGATLSKLARDGKIKPKVAQKALIELGLDTEAIDPAKA
;
A
#
# COMPACT_ATOMS: atom_id res chain seq x y z
N MET A 1 22.63 67.39 -49.53
CA MET A 1 22.64 65.99 -49.98
C MET A 1 21.92 65.15 -48.95
N THR A 2 20.75 64.68 -49.31
CA THR A 2 19.88 63.77 -48.58
C THR A 2 20.44 62.36 -48.70
N THR A 3 20.98 61.79 -47.64
CA THR A 3 21.22 60.35 -47.51
C THR A 3 20.12 59.78 -46.64
N LYS A 4 19.19 59.08 -47.29
CA LYS A 4 18.16 58.24 -46.68
C LYS A 4 18.84 57.25 -45.71
N LEU A 5 18.41 57.25 -44.46
CA LEU A 5 18.52 56.08 -43.60
C LEU A 5 17.49 55.08 -44.12
N GLU A 6 17.95 54.03 -44.80
CA GLU A 6 17.12 52.86 -45.06
C GLU A 6 16.76 52.24 -43.71
N THR A 7 15.49 52.32 -43.36
CA THR A 7 14.89 51.47 -42.33
C THR A 7 15.09 50.03 -42.82
N PRO A 8 15.69 49.11 -42.04
CA PRO A 8 15.76 47.71 -42.43
C PRO A 8 14.33 47.24 -42.70
N ALA A 9 14.12 46.57 -43.83
CA ALA A 9 12.86 45.92 -44.12
C ALA A 9 12.47 45.08 -42.90
N GLN A 10 11.26 45.27 -42.40
CA GLN A 10 10.68 44.41 -41.39
C GLN A 10 10.57 43.02 -42.06
N VAL A 11 11.52 42.13 -41.77
CA VAL A 11 11.48 40.74 -42.25
C VAL A 11 10.13 40.20 -41.81
N ASP A 12 9.35 39.69 -42.76
CA ASP A 12 8.08 39.06 -42.45
C ASP A 12 8.37 37.75 -41.73
N PHE A 13 8.50 37.84 -40.40
CA PHE A 13 8.80 36.71 -39.54
C PHE A 13 7.77 35.58 -39.72
N ALA A 14 6.53 35.89 -40.13
CA ALA A 14 5.54 34.86 -40.44
C ALA A 14 5.89 34.08 -41.72
N ALA A 15 6.43 34.74 -42.75
CA ALA A 15 6.91 34.08 -43.96
C ALA A 15 8.15 33.21 -43.67
N GLU A 16 9.09 33.70 -42.87
CA GLU A 16 10.27 32.93 -42.45
C GLU A 16 9.82 31.69 -41.65
N VAL A 17 8.91 31.83 -40.69
CA VAL A 17 8.35 30.68 -39.95
C VAL A 17 7.67 29.68 -40.89
N SER A 18 6.94 30.15 -41.91
CA SER A 18 6.30 29.27 -42.91
C SER A 18 7.33 28.45 -43.69
N GLU A 19 8.42 29.08 -44.16
CA GLU A 19 9.50 28.39 -44.87
C GLU A 19 10.17 27.32 -44.00
N TRP A 20 10.41 27.62 -42.71
CA TRP A 20 10.97 26.65 -41.76
C TRP A 20 10.01 25.49 -41.48
N ILE A 21 8.71 25.74 -41.39
CA ILE A 21 7.69 24.68 -41.23
C ILE A 21 7.62 23.82 -42.49
N GLU A 22 7.57 24.40 -43.68
CA GLU A 22 7.56 23.65 -44.95
C GLU A 22 8.81 22.77 -45.08
N ALA A 23 10.00 23.31 -44.78
CA ALA A 23 11.24 22.54 -44.79
C ALA A 23 11.22 21.39 -43.77
N PHE A 24 10.64 21.61 -42.59
CA PHE A 24 10.48 20.56 -41.58
C PHE A 24 9.49 19.48 -42.04
N ASP A 25 8.36 19.87 -42.63
CA ASP A 25 7.34 18.96 -43.15
C ASP A 25 7.89 18.08 -44.30
N GLU A 26 8.74 18.63 -45.17
CA GLU A 26 9.43 17.85 -46.21
C GLU A 26 10.35 16.76 -45.63
N VAL A 27 11.07 17.07 -44.54
CA VAL A 27 11.90 16.10 -43.81
C VAL A 27 11.03 15.03 -43.18
N VAL A 28 9.97 15.41 -42.47
CA VAL A 28 9.05 14.46 -41.80
C VAL A 28 8.33 13.57 -42.80
N ALA A 29 7.89 14.11 -43.94
CA ALA A 29 7.23 13.35 -44.99
C ALA A 29 8.17 12.33 -45.66
N SER A 30 9.47 12.60 -45.67
CA SER A 30 10.50 11.70 -46.19
C SER A 30 10.89 10.63 -45.17
N ASP A 31 11.20 11.05 -43.93
CA ASP A 31 11.59 10.20 -42.81
C ASP A 31 11.35 10.92 -41.47
N TRP A 32 10.34 10.48 -40.73
CA TRP A 32 9.95 11.09 -39.45
C TRP A 32 11.05 10.94 -38.37
N GLU A 33 11.91 9.91 -38.44
CA GLU A 33 13.00 9.72 -37.47
C GLU A 33 14.07 10.82 -37.63
N GLN A 34 14.39 11.18 -38.87
CA GLN A 34 15.27 12.31 -39.18
C GLN A 34 14.65 13.65 -38.76
N GLY A 35 13.33 13.80 -38.92
CA GLY A 35 12.60 14.96 -38.41
C GLY A 35 12.72 15.09 -36.88
N ALA A 36 12.59 13.98 -36.16
CA ALA A 36 12.77 13.96 -34.71
C ALA A 36 14.20 14.32 -34.29
N GLU A 37 15.21 13.79 -34.99
CA GLU A 37 16.62 14.14 -34.76
C GLU A 37 16.90 15.63 -35.02
N LEU A 38 16.38 16.18 -36.12
CA LEU A 38 16.52 17.59 -36.47
C LEU A 38 15.96 18.53 -35.39
N LEU A 39 14.78 18.21 -34.84
CA LEU A 39 14.22 18.98 -33.73
C LEU A 39 15.11 18.96 -32.48
N GLU A 40 15.71 17.81 -32.15
CA GLU A 40 16.61 17.71 -30.99
C GLU A 40 17.90 18.51 -31.21
N GLN A 41 18.44 18.51 -32.44
CA GLN A 41 19.58 19.34 -32.81
C GLN A 41 19.24 20.83 -32.72
N LEU A 42 18.08 21.26 -33.20
CA LEU A 42 17.61 22.65 -33.08
C LEU A 42 17.42 23.08 -31.63
N ARG A 43 16.84 22.21 -30.79
CA ARG A 43 16.70 22.45 -29.34
C ARG A 43 18.06 22.58 -28.66
N THR A 44 19.02 21.71 -29.01
CA THR A 44 20.40 21.79 -28.51
C THR A 44 21.05 23.11 -28.90
N ARG A 45 20.98 23.47 -30.20
CA ARG A 45 21.52 24.73 -30.72
C ARG A 45 20.89 25.96 -30.07
N ALA A 46 19.59 25.93 -29.79
CA ALA A 46 18.88 26.99 -29.09
C ALA A 46 19.35 27.12 -27.64
N ARG A 47 19.54 26.01 -26.90
CA ARG A 47 20.13 26.03 -25.55
C ARG A 47 21.55 26.60 -25.56
N GLU A 48 22.39 26.18 -26.52
CA GLU A 48 23.74 26.72 -26.72
C GLU A 48 23.74 28.21 -27.06
N ALA A 49 22.71 28.69 -27.77
CA ALA A 49 22.50 30.11 -28.05
C ALA A 49 22.01 30.93 -26.84
N GLY A 50 21.72 30.27 -25.70
CA GLY A 50 21.06 30.90 -24.55
C GLY A 50 19.59 31.26 -24.81
N VAL A 51 18.96 30.68 -25.84
CA VAL A 51 17.53 30.85 -26.11
C VAL A 51 16.75 29.91 -25.19
N PRO A 52 15.87 30.43 -24.33
CA PRO A 52 15.05 29.59 -23.45
C PRO A 52 14.04 28.82 -24.30
N VAL A 53 14.26 27.51 -24.44
CA VAL A 53 13.29 26.60 -25.06
C VAL A 53 12.38 26.05 -23.96
N THR A 54 11.10 26.40 -23.97
CA THR A 54 10.11 25.78 -23.09
C THR A 54 9.90 24.34 -23.54
N SER A 55 10.17 23.37 -22.65
CA SER A 55 9.79 21.98 -22.91
C SER A 55 8.27 21.87 -22.83
N GLU A 56 7.62 21.55 -23.94
CA GLU A 56 6.20 21.23 -23.97
C GLU A 56 5.99 19.83 -23.38
N LEU A 57 5.81 19.75 -22.07
CA LEU A 57 5.44 18.52 -21.38
C LEU A 57 3.93 18.23 -21.48
N ILE A 58 3.16 19.12 -22.12
CA ILE A 58 1.72 19.01 -22.30
C ILE A 58 1.46 19.05 -23.80
N THR A 59 0.78 18.03 -24.33
CA THR A 59 0.39 17.98 -25.75
C THR A 59 -0.98 18.61 -25.95
N PRO A 60 -1.39 18.94 -27.19
CA PRO A 60 -2.73 19.47 -27.45
C PRO A 60 -3.84 18.64 -26.80
N TYR A 61 -4.97 19.25 -26.46
CA TYR A 61 -6.07 18.59 -25.72
C TYR A 61 -6.93 17.67 -26.59
N LEU A 62 -6.26 16.70 -27.21
CA LEU A 62 -6.75 15.68 -28.13
C LEU A 62 -6.42 14.27 -27.63
N ASN A 63 -6.96 13.27 -28.33
CA ASN A 63 -6.53 11.89 -28.17
C ASN A 63 -5.06 11.76 -28.60
N THR A 64 -4.27 11.00 -27.84
CA THR A 64 -2.87 10.74 -28.21
C THR A 64 -2.74 9.86 -29.45
N ILE A 65 -3.71 8.98 -29.68
CA ILE A 65 -3.76 8.13 -30.88
C ILE A 65 -4.71 8.82 -31.87
N PRO A 66 -4.22 9.29 -33.03
CA PRO A 66 -5.07 9.89 -34.05
C PRO A 66 -5.90 8.83 -34.76
N LYS A 67 -7.04 9.23 -35.35
CA LYS A 67 -7.98 8.31 -36.03
C LYS A 67 -7.32 7.42 -37.09
N HIS A 68 -6.37 7.95 -37.86
CA HIS A 68 -5.70 7.18 -38.93
C HIS A 68 -4.75 6.08 -38.40
N ASP A 69 -4.37 6.15 -37.12
CA ASP A 69 -3.56 5.12 -36.44
C ASP A 69 -4.41 4.10 -35.67
N GLU A 70 -5.73 4.31 -35.59
CA GLU A 70 -6.62 3.42 -34.86
C GLU A 70 -6.83 2.12 -35.62
N VAL A 71 -6.76 1.00 -34.89
CA VAL A 71 -7.16 -0.31 -35.42
C VAL A 71 -8.63 -0.59 -35.14
N PRO A 72 -9.30 -1.38 -36.01
CA PRO A 72 -10.68 -1.78 -35.79
C PRO A 72 -10.89 -2.49 -34.46
N TYR A 73 -12.05 -2.25 -33.83
CA TYR A 73 -12.42 -2.92 -32.59
C TYR A 73 -12.66 -4.42 -32.82
N PRO A 74 -12.07 -5.33 -32.02
CA PRO A 74 -12.11 -6.76 -32.31
C PRO A 74 -13.38 -7.48 -31.80
N GLY A 75 -14.13 -6.86 -30.88
CA GLY A 75 -15.27 -7.47 -30.21
C GLY A 75 -16.63 -7.22 -30.88
N ASN A 76 -17.64 -8.00 -30.47
CA ASN A 76 -19.02 -7.76 -30.88
C ASN A 76 -19.64 -6.65 -30.02
N ARG A 77 -19.67 -5.43 -30.58
CA ARG A 77 -20.16 -4.23 -29.89
C ARG A 77 -21.61 -4.31 -29.41
N GLN A 78 -22.47 -5.05 -30.11
CA GLN A 78 -23.87 -5.18 -29.73
C GLN A 78 -24.01 -6.03 -28.45
N LEU A 79 -23.33 -7.18 -28.42
CA LEU A 79 -23.35 -8.08 -27.27
C LEU A 79 -22.65 -7.47 -26.07
N GLU A 80 -21.51 -6.82 -26.26
CA GLU A 80 -20.78 -6.15 -25.17
C GLU A 80 -21.58 -5.00 -24.55
N ARG A 81 -22.26 -4.20 -25.38
CA ARG A 81 -23.16 -3.16 -24.87
C ARG A 81 -24.29 -3.76 -24.03
N ARG A 82 -24.81 -4.92 -24.43
CA ARG A 82 -25.84 -5.65 -23.67
C ARG A 82 -25.30 -6.12 -22.32
N VAL A 83 -24.14 -6.76 -22.29
CA VAL A 83 -23.46 -7.18 -21.06
C VAL A 83 -23.21 -5.97 -20.14
N GLU A 84 -22.61 -4.90 -20.65
CA GLU A 84 -22.30 -3.70 -19.89
C GLU A 84 -23.57 -3.06 -19.29
N ALA A 85 -24.67 -3.02 -20.05
CA ALA A 85 -25.98 -2.56 -19.57
C ALA A 85 -26.49 -3.38 -18.37
N LEU A 86 -26.39 -4.71 -18.44
CA LEU A 86 -26.78 -5.63 -17.35
C LEU A 86 -25.93 -5.40 -16.10
N ILE A 87 -24.62 -5.20 -16.26
CA ILE A 87 -23.72 -4.97 -15.14
C ILE A 87 -24.00 -3.62 -14.48
N ARG A 88 -24.17 -2.55 -15.27
CA ARG A 88 -24.55 -1.21 -14.77
C ARG A 88 -25.88 -1.27 -14.00
N TRP A 89 -26.88 -1.97 -14.54
CA TRP A 89 -28.16 -2.19 -13.86
C TRP A 89 -27.97 -2.87 -12.51
N ASN A 90 -27.34 -4.04 -12.48
CA ASN A 90 -27.20 -4.83 -11.26
C ASN A 90 -26.35 -4.11 -10.21
N ALA A 91 -25.32 -3.36 -10.61
CA ALA A 91 -24.51 -2.54 -9.70
C ALA A 91 -25.37 -1.44 -9.02
N MET A 92 -26.17 -0.74 -9.81
CA MET A 92 -27.09 0.29 -9.31
C MET A 92 -28.20 -0.32 -8.44
N ALA A 93 -28.88 -1.36 -8.92
CA ALA A 93 -29.96 -2.04 -8.24
C ALA A 93 -29.53 -2.58 -6.87
N MET A 94 -28.30 -3.09 -6.77
CA MET A 94 -27.69 -3.55 -5.52
C MET A 94 -27.59 -2.42 -4.50
N VAL A 95 -26.96 -1.30 -4.85
CA VAL A 95 -26.82 -0.17 -3.92
C VAL A 95 -28.18 0.44 -3.57
N HIS A 96 -29.04 0.64 -4.57
CA HIS A 96 -30.38 1.20 -4.38
C HIS A 96 -31.23 0.33 -3.44
N GLY A 97 -31.34 -0.97 -3.73
CA GLY A 97 -32.14 -1.91 -2.97
C GLY A 97 -31.68 -2.03 -1.53
N GLN A 98 -30.36 -2.06 -1.27
CA GLN A 98 -29.85 -2.09 0.11
C GLN A 98 -30.15 -0.80 0.89
N ASN A 99 -30.05 0.37 0.26
CA ASN A 99 -30.39 1.64 0.92
C ASN A 99 -31.90 1.86 1.11
N LYS A 100 -32.76 1.09 0.44
CA LYS A 100 -34.19 1.01 0.75
C LYS A 100 -34.47 0.13 1.97
N LYS A 101 -33.77 -1.00 2.09
CA LYS A 101 -33.93 -1.93 3.22
C LYS A 101 -33.33 -1.39 4.51
N ASP A 102 -32.10 -0.90 4.44
CA ASP A 102 -31.32 -0.39 5.56
C ASP A 102 -30.79 1.01 5.22
N PRO A 103 -31.59 2.07 5.47
CA PRO A 103 -31.21 3.44 5.15
C PRO A 103 -29.86 3.84 5.76
N GLY A 104 -28.95 4.37 4.95
CA GLY A 104 -27.64 4.84 5.40
C GLY A 104 -26.51 3.80 5.32
N ILE A 105 -26.78 2.57 4.86
CA ILE A 105 -25.75 1.53 4.67
C ILE A 105 -24.65 1.92 3.67
N GLY A 106 -24.92 2.88 2.77
CA GLY A 106 -23.97 3.43 1.81
C GLY A 106 -23.81 2.57 0.54
N GLY A 107 -22.66 2.68 -0.13
CA GLY A 107 -22.40 2.12 -1.47
C GLY A 107 -22.19 3.21 -2.50
N HIS A 108 -21.69 2.92 -3.70
CA HIS A 108 -21.44 3.96 -4.72
C HIS A 108 -21.96 3.50 -6.08
N ILE A 109 -22.76 4.35 -6.74
CA ILE A 109 -23.30 4.07 -8.07
C ILE A 109 -22.47 4.82 -9.13
N SER A 110 -22.22 6.11 -8.88
CA SER A 110 -21.64 7.01 -9.88
C SER A 110 -20.19 6.73 -10.27
N THR A 111 -19.38 6.20 -9.34
CA THR A 111 -17.96 5.87 -9.61
C THR A 111 -17.85 4.70 -10.58
N TYR A 112 -18.54 3.58 -10.32
CA TYR A 112 -18.51 2.46 -11.27
C TYR A 112 -19.10 2.86 -12.61
N SER A 113 -20.17 3.68 -12.62
CA SER A 113 -20.78 4.10 -13.88
C SER A 113 -19.82 4.91 -14.78
N SER A 114 -18.84 5.63 -14.23
CA SER A 114 -17.82 6.28 -15.06
C SER A 114 -16.71 5.33 -15.54
N LEU A 115 -16.49 4.23 -14.83
CA LEU A 115 -15.46 3.23 -15.13
C LEU A 115 -15.93 2.04 -15.97
N ALA A 116 -17.23 1.77 -16.03
CA ALA A 116 -17.75 0.51 -16.55
C ALA A 116 -17.21 0.19 -17.95
N THR A 117 -17.21 1.16 -18.88
CA THR A 117 -16.67 0.94 -20.24
C THR A 117 -15.15 0.64 -20.23
N LEU A 118 -14.36 1.33 -19.40
CA LEU A 118 -12.93 1.07 -19.25
C LEU A 118 -12.66 -0.37 -18.75
N LEU A 119 -13.40 -0.79 -17.72
CA LEU A 119 -13.28 -2.13 -17.16
C LEU A 119 -13.78 -3.20 -18.13
N GLU A 120 -14.92 -3.00 -18.80
CA GLU A 120 -15.50 -3.98 -19.71
C GLU A 120 -14.63 -4.21 -20.95
N VAL A 121 -14.02 -3.17 -21.52
CA VAL A 121 -13.01 -3.35 -22.59
C VAL A 121 -11.83 -4.18 -22.07
N GLY A 122 -11.36 -3.88 -20.86
CA GLY A 122 -10.31 -4.66 -20.19
C GLY A 122 -10.69 -6.12 -20.00
N PHE A 123 -11.87 -6.41 -19.47
CA PHE A 123 -12.34 -7.77 -19.24
C PHE A 123 -12.60 -8.57 -20.52
N ASN A 124 -13.02 -7.93 -21.61
CA ASN A 124 -13.31 -8.63 -22.85
C ASN A 124 -12.05 -8.92 -23.69
N HIS A 125 -10.98 -8.12 -23.53
CA HIS A 125 -9.85 -8.15 -24.46
C HIS A 125 -8.46 -8.16 -23.85
N PHE A 126 -8.27 -7.82 -22.57
CA PHE A 126 -6.93 -7.59 -22.00
C PHE A 126 -6.65 -8.32 -20.69
N PHE A 127 -7.59 -8.40 -19.76
CA PHE A 127 -7.29 -8.93 -18.43
C PHE A 127 -7.23 -10.46 -18.46
N HIS A 128 -6.02 -10.99 -18.43
CA HIS A 128 -5.78 -12.43 -18.31
C HIS A 128 -5.98 -12.87 -16.87
N ALA A 129 -6.82 -13.87 -16.63
CA ALA A 129 -6.92 -14.51 -15.31
C ALA A 129 -5.76 -15.49 -15.07
N LYS A 130 -5.22 -16.06 -16.16
CA LYS A 130 -4.08 -16.98 -16.18
C LYS A 130 -3.33 -16.89 -17.50
N TYR A 131 -2.05 -17.28 -17.48
CA TYR A 131 -1.21 -17.42 -18.66
C TYR A 131 -0.76 -18.88 -18.83
N PRO A 132 -0.56 -19.36 -20.06
CA PRO A 132 0.08 -20.66 -20.29
C PRO A 132 1.54 -20.62 -19.79
N SER A 133 2.02 -21.72 -19.20
CA SER A 133 3.43 -21.88 -18.85
C SER A 133 4.23 -22.39 -20.05
N ALA A 134 5.34 -21.74 -20.39
CA ALA A 134 6.28 -22.21 -21.40
C ALA A 134 7.04 -23.47 -20.95
N SER A 135 7.15 -23.71 -19.64
CA SER A 135 7.78 -24.91 -19.07
C SER A 135 6.87 -26.15 -19.04
N GLY A 136 5.59 -26.01 -19.41
CA GLY A 136 4.60 -27.09 -19.34
C GLY A 136 4.12 -27.44 -17.92
N ALA A 137 4.46 -26.60 -16.93
CA ALA A 137 3.95 -26.69 -15.56
C ALA A 137 2.48 -26.21 -15.46
N ASP A 138 1.95 -26.13 -14.22
CA ASP A 138 0.65 -25.50 -13.95
C ASP A 138 0.55 -24.10 -14.57
N GLU A 139 -0.67 -23.68 -14.95
CA GLU A 139 -0.93 -22.35 -15.50
C GLU A 139 -0.36 -21.24 -14.58
N LEU A 140 0.34 -20.29 -15.19
CA LEU A 140 0.92 -19.14 -14.50
C LEU A 140 -0.23 -18.21 -14.05
N PRO A 141 -0.09 -17.53 -12.89
CA PRO A 141 -1.06 -16.51 -12.50
C PRO A 141 -1.29 -15.45 -13.59
N GLY A 142 -2.48 -14.87 -13.63
CA GLY A 142 -2.85 -13.82 -14.57
C GLY A 142 -2.43 -12.42 -14.14
N ASP A 143 -2.99 -11.44 -14.84
CA ASP A 143 -2.83 -10.01 -14.56
C ASP A 143 -3.29 -9.64 -13.16
N PHE A 144 -2.64 -8.60 -12.62
CA PHE A 144 -3.02 -8.03 -11.34
C PHE A 144 -3.77 -6.73 -11.57
N VAL A 145 -5.05 -6.72 -11.22
CA VAL A 145 -5.91 -5.54 -11.38
C VAL A 145 -6.22 -4.95 -10.00
N TYR A 146 -5.63 -3.80 -9.72
CA TYR A 146 -5.94 -2.95 -8.57
C TYR A 146 -7.20 -2.14 -8.91
N PHE A 147 -8.36 -2.75 -8.68
CA PHE A 147 -9.66 -2.10 -8.89
C PHE A 147 -9.83 -0.91 -7.95
N GLN A 148 -10.40 0.20 -8.43
CA GLN A 148 -10.77 1.30 -7.55
C GLN A 148 -11.79 0.83 -6.51
N GLY A 149 -11.51 1.02 -5.21
CA GLY A 149 -12.30 0.39 -4.14
C GLY A 149 -13.80 0.67 -4.21
N HIS A 150 -14.18 1.92 -4.47
CA HIS A 150 -15.59 2.34 -4.59
C HIS A 150 -16.32 1.80 -5.84
N ALA A 151 -15.60 1.20 -6.79
CA ALA A 151 -16.18 0.56 -7.97
C ALA A 151 -16.59 -0.92 -7.72
N SER A 152 -16.42 -1.42 -6.49
CA SER A 152 -16.76 -2.80 -6.10
C SER A 152 -18.17 -3.27 -6.51
N PRO A 153 -19.27 -2.45 -6.48
CA PRO A 153 -20.58 -2.94 -6.87
C PRO A 153 -20.64 -3.40 -8.33
N GLY A 154 -19.84 -2.79 -9.21
CA GLY A 154 -19.74 -3.20 -10.60
C GLY A 154 -18.99 -4.51 -10.80
N VAL A 155 -17.91 -4.71 -10.06
CA VAL A 155 -17.16 -5.98 -10.08
C VAL A 155 -18.03 -7.14 -9.55
N TYR A 156 -18.83 -6.88 -8.51
CA TYR A 156 -19.80 -7.84 -8.01
C TYR A 156 -20.94 -8.10 -9.00
N ALA A 157 -21.47 -7.05 -9.62
CA ALA A 157 -22.50 -7.18 -10.65
C ALA A 157 -21.98 -7.99 -11.86
N ARG A 158 -20.73 -7.79 -12.26
CA ARG A 158 -20.09 -8.63 -13.28
C ARG A 158 -20.00 -10.08 -12.84
N ALA A 159 -19.48 -10.34 -11.64
CA ALA A 159 -19.38 -11.70 -11.09
C ALA A 159 -20.75 -12.39 -10.98
N TYR A 160 -21.83 -11.64 -10.71
CA TYR A 160 -23.20 -12.13 -10.76
C TYR A 160 -23.64 -12.50 -12.17
N VAL A 161 -23.41 -11.64 -13.17
CA VAL A 161 -23.74 -11.95 -14.57
C VAL A 161 -22.94 -13.16 -15.08
N GLU A 162 -21.68 -13.29 -14.66
CA GLU A 162 -20.82 -14.47 -14.87
C GLU A 162 -21.30 -15.73 -14.11
N GLY A 163 -22.36 -15.66 -13.31
CA GLY A 163 -22.90 -16.80 -12.54
C GLY A 163 -22.04 -17.21 -11.34
N ARG A 164 -21.04 -16.41 -10.95
CA ARG A 164 -20.19 -16.68 -9.77
C ARG A 164 -20.88 -16.33 -8.46
N PHE A 165 -21.85 -15.42 -8.50
CA PHE A 165 -22.70 -15.04 -7.36
C PHE A 165 -24.17 -15.23 -7.69
N ASP A 166 -24.96 -15.48 -6.65
CA ASP A 166 -26.42 -15.58 -6.74
C ASP A 166 -27.11 -14.32 -6.18
N ASP A 167 -28.43 -14.27 -6.33
CA ASP A 167 -29.28 -13.19 -5.81
C ASP A 167 -29.13 -13.00 -4.30
N LYS A 168 -28.93 -14.09 -3.55
CA LYS A 168 -28.83 -14.04 -2.09
C LYS A 168 -27.58 -13.28 -1.67
N ARG A 169 -26.44 -13.57 -2.30
CA ARG A 169 -25.18 -12.89 -2.02
C ARG A 169 -25.24 -11.40 -2.34
N LEU A 170 -25.86 -11.01 -3.46
CA LEU A 170 -26.06 -9.59 -3.81
C LEU A 170 -27.06 -8.89 -2.86
N LYS A 171 -28.07 -9.62 -2.36
CA LYS A 171 -28.99 -9.11 -1.31
C LYS A 171 -28.28 -8.84 0.01
N ASN A 172 -27.07 -9.36 0.21
CA ASN A 172 -26.24 -9.15 1.41
C ASN A 172 -25.03 -8.24 1.14
N PHE A 173 -25.06 -7.39 0.10
CA PHE A 173 -24.05 -6.34 -0.06
C PHE A 173 -24.00 -5.45 1.19
N ARG A 174 -22.79 -5.30 1.76
CA ARG A 174 -22.49 -4.63 3.04
C ARG A 174 -23.13 -5.25 4.29
N HIS A 175 -23.64 -6.48 4.18
CA HIS A 175 -24.27 -7.21 5.28
C HIS A 175 -23.58 -8.55 5.51
N GLU A 176 -22.39 -8.51 6.09
CA GLU A 176 -21.49 -9.66 6.22
C GLU A 176 -21.75 -10.53 7.47
N LEU A 177 -22.71 -10.12 8.31
CA LEU A 177 -23.00 -10.76 9.61
C LEU A 177 -24.41 -11.39 9.68
N ARG A 178 -25.11 -11.56 8.55
CA ARG A 178 -26.51 -12.06 8.50
C ARG A 178 -26.65 -13.59 8.43
N GLY A 179 -25.59 -14.34 8.73
CA GLY A 179 -25.60 -15.81 8.71
C GLY A 179 -25.55 -16.46 7.32
N GLU A 180 -25.68 -15.67 6.25
CA GLU A 180 -25.41 -16.05 4.86
C GLU A 180 -24.20 -15.25 4.34
N PRO A 181 -23.46 -15.76 3.33
CA PRO A 181 -22.35 -15.02 2.73
C PRO A 181 -22.78 -13.63 2.22
N GLY A 182 -22.08 -12.61 2.69
CA GLY A 182 -22.23 -11.23 2.22
C GLY A 182 -21.25 -10.85 1.13
N LEU A 183 -21.31 -9.58 0.73
CA LEU A 183 -20.29 -8.92 -0.08
C LEU A 183 -19.73 -7.74 0.71
N SER A 184 -18.41 -7.71 0.88
CA SER A 184 -17.74 -6.61 1.55
C SER A 184 -17.96 -5.30 0.81
N SER A 185 -17.87 -4.20 1.53
CA SER A 185 -18.03 -2.86 0.95
C SER A 185 -17.01 -2.60 -0.18
N TYR A 186 -15.77 -3.05 -0.02
CA TYR A 186 -14.63 -2.79 -0.90
C TYR A 186 -13.72 -4.03 -1.03
N PRO A 187 -12.62 -3.96 -1.81
CA PRO A 187 -11.65 -5.05 -1.93
C PRO A 187 -10.93 -5.38 -0.63
N HIS A 188 -11.48 -6.30 0.16
CA HIS A 188 -10.92 -6.75 1.44
C HIS A 188 -10.62 -8.26 1.38
N PRO A 189 -9.38 -8.68 1.07
CA PRO A 189 -8.99 -10.10 1.08
C PRO A 189 -9.14 -10.76 2.45
N TRP A 190 -9.15 -9.99 3.54
CA TRP A 190 -9.48 -10.52 4.86
C TRP A 190 -10.92 -11.03 4.92
N LEU A 191 -11.87 -10.27 4.36
CA LEU A 191 -13.30 -10.55 4.45
C LEU A 191 -13.81 -11.47 3.33
N MET A 192 -13.22 -11.39 2.13
CA MET A 192 -13.52 -12.25 0.99
C MET A 192 -12.24 -12.91 0.44
N PRO A 193 -11.68 -13.90 1.18
CA PRO A 193 -10.36 -14.47 0.92
C PRO A 193 -10.22 -15.28 -0.37
N ASP A 194 -11.35 -15.61 -1.00
CA ASP A 194 -11.48 -16.35 -2.25
C ASP A 194 -11.74 -15.43 -3.48
N PHE A 195 -11.96 -14.14 -3.26
CA PHE A 195 -12.37 -13.20 -4.31
C PHE A 195 -11.38 -12.05 -4.48
N TRP A 196 -11.21 -11.20 -3.46
CA TRP A 196 -10.39 -9.99 -3.56
C TRP A 196 -8.91 -10.29 -3.35
N LYS A 197 -8.04 -9.58 -4.09
CA LYS A 197 -6.57 -9.72 -3.98
C LYS A 197 -5.88 -8.51 -3.35
N PHE A 198 -6.29 -7.31 -3.73
CA PHE A 198 -5.56 -6.07 -3.41
C PHE A 198 -6.49 -5.05 -2.74
N PRO A 199 -6.20 -4.62 -1.50
CA PRO A 199 -6.88 -3.50 -0.86
C PRO A 199 -6.52 -2.16 -1.52
N THR A 200 -7.54 -1.38 -1.88
CA THR A 200 -7.38 -0.14 -2.67
C THR A 200 -8.29 1.01 -2.23
N VAL A 201 -9.12 0.81 -1.20
CA VAL A 201 -10.09 1.84 -0.81
C VAL A 201 -9.46 2.97 -0.01
N SER A 202 -8.36 2.70 0.70
CA SER A 202 -7.50 3.78 1.20
C SER A 202 -6.70 4.31 0.01
N MET A 203 -7.08 5.50 -0.45
CA MET A 203 -6.57 6.12 -1.67
C MET A 203 -5.06 6.39 -1.54
N GLY A 204 -4.33 6.25 -2.66
CA GLY A 204 -2.86 6.40 -2.68
C GLY A 204 -2.08 5.12 -2.43
N ILE A 205 -2.55 4.24 -1.53
CA ILE A 205 -1.88 2.95 -1.26
C ILE A 205 -1.96 2.01 -2.47
N GLY A 206 -3.10 1.97 -3.17
CA GLY A 206 -3.30 1.12 -4.35
C GLY A 206 -2.28 1.39 -5.47
N PRO A 207 -2.19 2.64 -5.98
CA PRO A 207 -1.20 3.04 -6.98
C PRO A 207 0.25 2.78 -6.54
N LEU A 208 0.62 3.12 -5.29
CA LEU A 208 1.95 2.86 -4.75
C LEU A 208 2.26 1.36 -4.79
N ASN A 209 1.37 0.53 -4.23
CA ASN A 209 1.53 -0.92 -4.23
C ASN A 209 1.62 -1.50 -5.64
N ALA A 210 0.87 -0.98 -6.61
CA ALA A 210 0.93 -1.44 -8.00
C ALA A 210 2.33 -1.21 -8.63
N ILE A 211 2.96 -0.06 -8.37
CA ILE A 211 4.33 0.22 -8.84
C ILE A 211 5.31 -0.82 -8.29
N TYR A 212 5.31 -1.02 -6.97
CA TYR A 212 6.23 -1.95 -6.32
C TYR A 212 5.87 -3.43 -6.59
N GLN A 213 4.61 -3.76 -6.86
CA GLN A 213 4.17 -5.08 -7.31
C GLN A 213 4.71 -5.41 -8.71
N ALA A 214 4.66 -4.43 -9.63
CA ALA A 214 5.25 -4.56 -10.97
C ALA A 214 6.77 -4.71 -10.89
N ARG A 215 7.42 -3.93 -10.02
CA ARG A 215 8.85 -4.05 -9.72
C ARG A 215 9.20 -5.42 -9.15
N PHE A 216 8.44 -5.89 -8.18
CA PHE A 216 8.67 -7.18 -7.53
C PHE A 216 8.45 -8.37 -8.48
N MET A 217 7.55 -8.23 -9.46
CA MET A 217 7.42 -9.21 -10.55
C MET A 217 8.74 -9.34 -11.32
N ARG A 218 9.35 -8.22 -11.73
CA ARG A 218 10.66 -8.21 -12.42
C ARG A 218 11.77 -8.75 -11.52
N TYR A 219 11.74 -8.46 -10.23
CA TYR A 219 12.66 -9.03 -9.25
C TYR A 219 12.58 -10.56 -9.23
N LEU A 220 11.39 -11.15 -9.13
CA LEU A 220 11.22 -12.60 -9.14
C LEU A 220 11.65 -13.25 -10.47
N GLU A 221 11.36 -12.61 -11.61
CA GLU A 221 11.81 -13.06 -12.93
C GLU A 221 13.33 -13.05 -13.05
N ASN A 222 13.97 -11.94 -12.67
CA ASN A 222 15.43 -11.79 -12.72
C ASN A 222 16.13 -12.77 -11.77
N ARG A 223 15.55 -13.03 -10.59
CA ARG A 223 16.03 -14.07 -9.64
C ARG A 223 15.76 -15.51 -10.09
N GLY A 224 15.03 -15.72 -11.19
CA GLY A 224 14.63 -17.04 -11.67
C GLY A 224 13.69 -17.79 -10.72
N LEU A 225 12.93 -17.06 -9.89
CA LEU A 225 11.95 -17.63 -8.95
C LEU A 225 10.57 -17.84 -9.59
N ILE A 226 10.28 -17.11 -10.67
CA ILE A 226 9.11 -17.33 -11.51
C ILE A 226 9.54 -17.33 -12.98
N GLU A 227 8.72 -17.97 -13.81
CA GLU A 227 8.83 -17.88 -15.26
C GLU A 227 8.51 -16.46 -15.73
N LYS A 228 9.31 -15.93 -16.66
CA LYS A 228 9.03 -14.65 -17.31
C LYS A 228 7.75 -14.76 -18.14
N SER A 229 6.85 -13.78 -18.01
CA SER A 229 5.58 -13.77 -18.75
C SER A 229 5.22 -12.37 -19.25
N ASP A 230 4.20 -12.29 -20.09
CA ASP A 230 3.64 -11.02 -20.58
C ASP A 230 2.63 -10.38 -19.61
N ARG A 231 2.50 -10.95 -18.39
CA ARG A 231 1.61 -10.47 -17.34
C ARG A 231 1.81 -8.98 -17.06
N LYS A 232 0.70 -8.28 -16.82
CA LYS A 232 0.65 -6.87 -16.47
C LYS A 232 0.09 -6.63 -15.07
N VAL A 233 0.48 -5.49 -14.51
CA VAL A 233 -0.12 -4.88 -13.34
C VAL A 233 -0.90 -3.65 -13.80
N TRP A 234 -2.21 -3.65 -13.54
CA TRP A 234 -3.14 -2.59 -13.89
C TRP A 234 -3.60 -1.87 -12.63
N ALA A 235 -3.43 -0.55 -12.57
CA ALA A 235 -3.94 0.28 -11.48
C ALA A 235 -5.06 1.20 -11.98
N PHE A 236 -6.26 1.03 -11.44
CA PHE A 236 -7.40 1.91 -11.71
C PHE A 236 -7.47 3.01 -10.65
N VAL A 237 -7.18 4.23 -11.07
CA VAL A 237 -6.94 5.37 -10.18
C VAL A 237 -7.99 6.45 -10.43
N GLY A 238 -8.51 7.08 -9.38
CA GLY A 238 -9.32 8.29 -9.53
C GLY A 238 -8.45 9.52 -9.77
N ASP A 239 -8.87 10.44 -10.63
CA ASP A 239 -8.22 11.76 -10.74
C ASP A 239 -8.24 12.57 -9.44
N GLY A 240 -9.24 12.40 -8.58
CA GLY A 240 -9.22 12.97 -7.23
C GLY A 240 -8.24 12.28 -6.28
N GLU A 241 -7.93 11.00 -6.49
CA GLU A 241 -6.99 10.22 -5.68
C GLU A 241 -5.53 10.60 -5.97
N THR A 242 -5.25 11.24 -7.11
CA THR A 242 -3.89 11.75 -7.41
C THR A 242 -3.49 12.96 -6.55
N ASP A 243 -4.40 13.52 -5.76
CA ASP A 243 -4.05 14.51 -4.73
C ASP A 243 -3.32 13.85 -3.54
N GLU A 244 -3.46 12.53 -3.32
CA GLU A 244 -2.70 11.80 -2.31
C GLU A 244 -1.22 11.70 -2.70
N VAL A 245 -0.34 12.01 -1.75
CA VAL A 245 1.12 12.05 -1.99
C VAL A 245 1.63 10.69 -2.44
N ASP A 246 1.11 9.60 -1.88
CA ASP A 246 1.53 8.23 -2.22
C ASP A 246 1.15 7.81 -3.65
N THR A 247 0.11 8.42 -4.25
CA THR A 247 -0.28 8.12 -5.64
C THR A 247 0.79 8.51 -6.64
N LEU A 248 1.39 9.69 -6.44
CA LEU A 248 2.34 10.28 -7.38
C LEU A 248 3.79 10.23 -6.89
N GLY A 249 4.02 10.06 -5.58
CA GLY A 249 5.35 10.19 -4.96
C GLY A 249 6.40 9.18 -5.43
N ALA A 250 5.97 8.04 -6.00
CA ALA A 250 6.87 6.97 -6.45
C ALA A 250 6.84 6.72 -7.96
N ILE A 251 6.19 7.56 -8.78
CA ILE A 251 6.05 7.27 -10.22
C ILE A 251 7.40 7.24 -10.94
N SER A 252 8.41 8.00 -10.49
CA SER A 252 9.75 7.99 -11.08
C SER A 252 10.44 6.63 -10.98
N LEU A 253 10.09 5.80 -9.98
CA LEU A 253 10.60 4.44 -9.84
C LEU A 253 10.25 3.59 -11.07
N GLY A 254 9.02 3.72 -11.57
CA GLY A 254 8.55 2.95 -12.71
C GLY A 254 9.39 3.18 -13.96
N ALA A 255 9.74 4.44 -14.24
CA ALA A 255 10.63 4.78 -15.35
C ALA A 255 12.08 4.34 -15.09
N ARG A 256 12.62 4.59 -13.88
CA ARG A 256 13.97 4.18 -13.48
C ARG A 256 14.21 2.68 -13.68
N GLU A 257 13.22 1.87 -13.33
CA GLU A 257 13.29 0.41 -13.45
C GLU A 257 12.65 -0.16 -14.72
N LYS A 258 12.28 0.71 -15.69
CA LYS A 258 11.74 0.33 -17.00
C LYS A 258 10.54 -0.63 -16.90
N LEU A 259 9.60 -0.32 -16.01
CA LEU A 259 8.45 -1.17 -15.68
C LEU A 259 7.36 -1.14 -16.77
N ASP A 260 7.67 -1.68 -17.94
CA ASP A 260 6.72 -1.87 -19.04
C ASP A 260 5.65 -2.94 -18.78
N ASN A 261 5.69 -3.60 -17.62
CA ASN A 261 4.63 -4.43 -17.08
C ASN A 261 3.62 -3.65 -16.23
N LEU A 262 3.75 -2.32 -16.10
CA LEU A 262 2.85 -1.47 -15.31
C LEU A 262 2.01 -0.55 -16.20
N ILE A 263 0.68 -0.58 -15.99
CA ILE A 263 -0.26 0.30 -16.67
C ILE A 263 -1.17 0.97 -15.63
N PHE A 264 -1.11 2.30 -15.57
CA PHE A 264 -2.09 3.10 -14.84
C PHE A 264 -3.25 3.49 -15.76
N VAL A 265 -4.47 3.39 -15.26
CA VAL A 265 -5.67 3.90 -15.91
C VAL A 265 -6.30 4.92 -14.97
N VAL A 266 -6.04 6.20 -15.23
CA VAL A 266 -6.60 7.30 -14.44
C VAL A 266 -7.95 7.69 -15.03
N ASN A 267 -8.98 7.56 -14.20
CA ASN A 267 -10.34 7.94 -14.54
C ASN A 267 -10.57 9.44 -14.32
N CYS A 268 -10.26 10.23 -15.34
CA CYS A 268 -10.41 11.68 -15.38
C CYS A 268 -11.87 12.08 -15.60
N ASN A 269 -12.71 11.83 -14.60
CA ASN A 269 -14.11 12.27 -14.59
C ASN A 269 -14.27 13.76 -14.22
N LEU A 270 -13.15 14.41 -13.87
CA LEU A 270 -12.92 15.79 -13.50
C LEU A 270 -13.44 16.17 -12.11
N GLN A 271 -13.91 15.20 -11.32
CA GLN A 271 -14.53 15.43 -10.01
C GLN A 271 -13.97 14.53 -8.91
N ARG A 272 -13.83 15.13 -7.73
CA ARG A 272 -13.76 14.43 -6.44
C ARG A 272 -15.15 14.38 -5.79
N LEU A 273 -15.18 14.15 -4.48
CA LEU A 273 -16.44 13.91 -3.76
C LEU A 273 -17.37 15.14 -3.75
N ASP A 274 -16.82 16.33 -3.48
CA ASP A 274 -17.59 17.57 -3.28
C ASP A 274 -17.49 18.59 -4.43
N GLY A 275 -16.90 18.21 -5.56
CA GLY A 275 -16.77 19.10 -6.73
C GLY A 275 -15.61 18.73 -7.65
N PRO A 276 -15.25 19.62 -8.59
CA PRO A 276 -14.14 19.38 -9.52
C PRO A 276 -12.78 19.23 -8.81
N VAL A 277 -11.87 18.46 -9.41
CA VAL A 277 -10.48 18.33 -8.91
C VAL A 277 -9.70 19.62 -9.16
N ARG A 278 -9.76 20.14 -10.40
CA ARG A 278 -9.11 21.40 -10.83
C ARG A 278 -10.07 22.30 -11.59
N GLY A 279 -11.12 22.80 -10.93
CA GLY A 279 -12.20 23.56 -11.62
C GLY A 279 -11.75 24.74 -12.50
N ASN A 280 -10.65 25.42 -12.14
CA ASN A 280 -10.10 26.57 -12.88
C ASN A 280 -8.91 26.21 -13.80
N LYS A 281 -8.60 24.93 -13.96
CA LYS A 281 -7.51 24.40 -14.80
C LYS A 281 -7.98 23.12 -15.48
N ARG A 282 -7.05 22.31 -16.00
CA ARG A 282 -7.31 21.00 -16.59
C ARG A 282 -6.46 19.94 -15.91
N ILE A 283 -7.07 19.03 -15.15
CA ILE A 283 -6.36 17.98 -14.42
C ILE A 283 -5.60 17.04 -15.37
N ILE A 284 -6.14 16.78 -16.57
CA ILE A 284 -5.48 15.92 -17.56
C ILE A 284 -4.12 16.50 -17.99
N ASP A 285 -4.01 17.81 -18.16
CA ASP A 285 -2.75 18.46 -18.51
C ASP A 285 -1.74 18.40 -17.37
N GLU A 286 -2.21 18.66 -16.14
CA GLU A 286 -1.37 18.58 -14.94
C GLU A 286 -0.78 17.17 -14.80
N LEU A 287 -1.61 16.14 -14.94
CA LEU A 287 -1.17 14.75 -14.89
C LEU A 287 -0.28 14.38 -16.08
N GLU A 288 -0.58 14.82 -17.30
CA GLU A 288 0.29 14.59 -18.45
C GLU A 288 1.70 15.15 -18.19
N GLY A 289 1.79 16.39 -17.72
CA GLY A 289 3.07 17.02 -17.41
C GLY A 289 3.85 16.29 -16.32
N MET A 290 3.17 15.86 -15.24
CA MET A 290 3.79 15.10 -14.15
C MET A 290 4.31 13.74 -14.61
N PHE A 291 3.47 12.94 -15.31
CA PHE A 291 3.84 11.60 -15.75
C PHE A 291 4.92 11.64 -16.85
N ARG A 292 4.81 12.54 -17.85
CA ARG A 292 5.87 12.73 -18.85
C ARG A 292 7.18 13.20 -18.21
N GLY A 293 7.09 14.14 -17.26
CA GLY A 293 8.25 14.60 -16.49
C GLY A 293 8.93 13.48 -15.70
N ALA A 294 8.17 12.48 -15.26
CA ALA A 294 8.68 11.28 -14.61
C ALA A 294 9.14 10.17 -15.58
N GLY A 295 9.08 10.38 -16.89
CA GLY A 295 9.51 9.41 -17.91
C GLY A 295 8.49 8.32 -18.28
N TRP A 296 7.20 8.55 -18.03
CA TRP A 296 6.15 7.61 -18.42
C TRP A 296 5.67 7.83 -19.85
N ASN A 297 5.23 6.76 -20.50
CA ASN A 297 4.40 6.86 -21.69
C ASN A 297 3.00 7.34 -21.30
N VAL A 298 2.54 8.46 -21.86
CA VAL A 298 1.23 9.04 -21.56
C VAL A 298 0.31 8.92 -22.77
N ILE A 299 -0.83 8.27 -22.58
CA ILE A 299 -1.89 8.12 -23.58
C ILE A 299 -3.16 8.82 -23.09
N LYS A 300 -3.55 9.91 -23.74
CA LYS A 300 -4.79 10.63 -23.46
C LYS A 300 -5.94 10.05 -24.30
N VAL A 301 -7.06 9.79 -23.63
CA VAL A 301 -8.32 9.33 -24.23
C VAL A 301 -9.40 10.36 -23.87
N VAL A 302 -9.47 11.44 -24.66
CA VAL A 302 -10.20 12.67 -24.33
C VAL A 302 -11.56 12.72 -25.02
N TRP A 303 -11.63 12.39 -26.31
CA TRP A 303 -12.81 12.57 -27.18
C TRP A 303 -13.24 11.25 -27.82
N GLY A 304 -14.55 11.03 -27.92
CA GLY A 304 -15.12 9.87 -28.61
C GLY A 304 -15.06 9.99 -30.14
N SER A 305 -15.35 8.89 -30.83
CA SER A 305 -15.33 8.80 -32.30
C SER A 305 -16.35 9.74 -32.97
N ASP A 306 -17.36 10.19 -32.23
CA ASP A 306 -18.35 11.17 -32.68
C ASP A 306 -17.78 12.59 -32.82
N TRP A 307 -16.60 12.87 -32.27
CA TRP A 307 -15.87 14.12 -32.51
C TRP A 307 -14.96 14.08 -33.74
N ASP A 308 -14.60 12.90 -34.23
CA ASP A 308 -13.64 12.76 -35.32
C ASP A 308 -14.10 13.48 -36.60
N GLU A 309 -15.39 13.36 -36.95
CA GLU A 309 -15.99 14.04 -38.11
C GLU A 309 -15.91 15.58 -37.96
N LEU A 310 -16.06 16.09 -36.73
CA LEU A 310 -15.98 17.53 -36.45
C LEU A 310 -14.55 18.05 -36.60
N PHE A 311 -13.55 17.27 -36.19
CA PHE A 311 -12.14 17.61 -36.41
C PHE A 311 -11.77 17.57 -37.90
N GLU A 312 -12.26 16.59 -38.66
CA GLU A 312 -12.03 16.51 -40.10
C GLU A 312 -12.62 17.71 -40.86
N ARG A 313 -13.74 18.26 -40.37
CA ARG A 313 -14.43 19.42 -40.94
C ARG A 313 -13.84 20.77 -40.49
N ASP A 314 -13.04 20.80 -39.42
CA ASP A 314 -12.45 22.05 -38.88
C ASP A 314 -11.08 22.36 -39.49
N HIS A 315 -11.10 22.98 -40.67
CA HIS A 315 -9.87 23.40 -41.36
C HIS A 315 -9.19 24.65 -40.75
N GLN A 316 -9.80 25.29 -39.75
CA GLN A 316 -9.26 26.50 -39.12
C GLN A 316 -8.63 26.23 -37.75
N GLY A 317 -8.74 25.00 -37.23
CA GLY A 317 -8.24 24.62 -35.90
C GLY A 317 -8.97 25.30 -34.73
N LEU A 318 -10.12 25.91 -34.99
CA LEU A 318 -10.89 26.65 -33.98
C LEU A 318 -11.51 25.73 -32.94
N LEU A 319 -11.79 24.47 -33.30
CA LEU A 319 -12.38 23.48 -32.40
C LEU A 319 -11.38 23.12 -31.31
N LEU A 320 -10.14 22.80 -31.70
CA LEU A 320 -9.05 22.53 -30.76
C LEU A 320 -8.77 23.76 -29.89
N LYS A 321 -8.64 24.94 -30.51
CA LYS A 321 -8.46 26.19 -29.76
C LYS A 321 -9.56 26.39 -28.72
N ARG A 322 -10.82 26.17 -29.09
CA ARG A 322 -11.94 26.30 -28.15
C ARG A 322 -11.89 25.27 -27.03
N MET A 323 -11.48 24.04 -27.33
CA MET A 323 -11.27 23.01 -26.32
C MET A 323 -10.17 23.40 -25.32
N GLU A 324 -9.16 24.14 -25.77
CA GLU A 324 -8.03 24.58 -24.95
C GLU A 324 -8.29 25.81 -24.11
N GLU A 325 -9.19 26.68 -24.55
CA GLU A 325 -9.71 27.79 -23.73
C GLU A 325 -10.59 27.33 -22.56
N CYS A 326 -11.20 26.14 -22.66
CA CYS A 326 -12.11 25.62 -21.65
C CYS A 326 -11.38 24.94 -20.49
N VAL A 327 -11.77 25.29 -19.26
CA VAL A 327 -11.29 24.62 -18.03
C VAL A 327 -12.21 23.46 -17.62
N ASP A 328 -11.78 22.63 -16.67
CA ASP A 328 -12.57 21.48 -16.21
C ASP A 328 -13.96 21.90 -15.70
N GLY A 329 -14.07 23.06 -15.03
CA GLY A 329 -15.34 23.62 -14.59
C GLY A 329 -16.32 23.87 -15.73
N ASP A 330 -15.84 24.37 -16.87
CA ASP A 330 -16.66 24.56 -18.08
C ASP A 330 -17.14 23.21 -18.61
N TYR A 331 -16.25 22.22 -18.71
CA TYR A 331 -16.60 20.88 -19.18
C TYR A 331 -17.62 20.17 -18.30
N GLN A 332 -17.59 20.41 -16.98
CA GLN A 332 -18.62 19.93 -16.07
C GLN A 332 -19.95 20.64 -16.32
N ALA A 333 -19.95 21.96 -16.52
CA ALA A 333 -21.15 22.72 -16.83
C ALA A 333 -21.78 22.31 -18.17
N PHE A 334 -20.98 22.11 -19.22
CA PHE A 334 -21.47 21.66 -20.52
C PHE A 334 -22.19 20.33 -20.43
N LYS A 335 -21.62 19.36 -19.69
CA LYS A 335 -22.28 18.05 -19.54
C LYS A 335 -23.54 18.13 -18.68
N ALA A 336 -23.51 18.88 -17.58
CA ALA A 336 -24.63 18.99 -16.66
C ALA A 336 -25.84 19.76 -17.21
N LYS A 337 -25.62 20.72 -18.13
CA LYS A 337 -26.68 21.58 -18.70
C LYS A 337 -27.19 21.16 -20.08
N GLY A 338 -26.56 20.17 -20.72
CA GLY A 338 -27.05 19.58 -21.98
C GLY A 338 -26.70 20.36 -23.24
N GLY A 339 -27.21 19.88 -24.39
CA GLY A 339 -26.74 20.27 -25.71
C GLY A 339 -27.06 21.69 -26.14
N ALA A 340 -28.20 22.26 -25.75
CA ALA A 340 -28.53 23.66 -26.02
C ALA A 340 -27.51 24.62 -25.37
N TYR A 341 -27.11 24.32 -24.13
CA TYR A 341 -26.07 25.08 -23.43
C TYR A 341 -24.69 24.86 -24.07
N LEU A 342 -24.36 23.62 -24.46
CA LEU A 342 -23.13 23.31 -25.19
C LEU A 342 -23.06 24.06 -26.53
N ARG A 343 -24.13 24.07 -27.33
CA ARG A 343 -24.20 24.83 -28.58
C ARG A 343 -23.92 26.30 -28.35
N LYS A 344 -24.58 26.90 -27.36
CA LYS A 344 -24.46 28.34 -27.10
C LYS A 344 -23.10 28.74 -26.53
N GLU A 345 -22.60 28.02 -25.54
CA GLU A 345 -21.46 28.46 -24.72
C GLU A 345 -20.11 27.86 -25.16
N PHE A 346 -20.13 26.70 -25.83
CA PHE A 346 -18.94 26.09 -26.41
C PHE A 346 -18.81 26.45 -27.90
N PHE A 347 -19.72 25.96 -28.74
CA PHE A 347 -19.68 26.21 -30.19
C PHE A 347 -20.00 27.67 -30.54
N GLY A 348 -20.88 28.32 -29.78
CA GLY A 348 -21.28 29.74 -29.97
C GLY A 348 -20.20 30.78 -29.67
N LYS A 349 -19.03 30.36 -29.16
CA LYS A 349 -17.89 31.24 -28.95
C LYS A 349 -17.34 31.79 -30.27
N TYR A 350 -17.38 30.98 -31.33
CA TYR A 350 -16.89 31.31 -32.67
C TYR A 350 -18.01 31.02 -33.69
N PRO A 351 -18.42 31.98 -34.54
CA PRO A 351 -19.48 31.76 -35.54
C PRO A 351 -19.23 30.55 -36.45
N GLU A 352 -17.96 30.27 -36.77
CA GLU A 352 -17.49 29.15 -37.58
C GLU A 352 -17.79 27.81 -36.90
N LEU A 353 -17.64 27.73 -35.58
CA LEU A 353 -17.96 26.53 -34.81
C LEU A 353 -19.46 26.29 -34.69
N LEU A 354 -20.31 27.34 -34.70
CA LEU A 354 -21.76 27.15 -34.82
C LEU A 354 -22.13 26.55 -36.17
N LYS A 355 -21.51 27.05 -37.24
CA LYS A 355 -21.71 26.50 -38.59
C LYS A 355 -21.24 25.05 -38.67
N LEU A 356 -20.16 24.70 -37.97
CA LEU A 356 -19.63 23.34 -37.89
C LEU A 356 -20.65 22.33 -37.32
N VAL A 357 -21.63 22.78 -36.52
CA VAL A 357 -22.65 21.92 -35.90
C VAL A 357 -24.08 22.32 -36.28
N GLU A 358 -24.27 23.04 -37.37
CA GLU A 358 -25.60 23.49 -37.83
C GLU A 358 -26.51 22.31 -38.22
N ASP A 359 -25.91 21.20 -38.63
CA ASP A 359 -26.56 19.95 -39.03
C ASP A 359 -26.94 19.05 -37.84
N LYS A 360 -26.43 19.35 -36.63
CA LYS A 360 -26.68 18.53 -35.44
C LYS A 360 -27.77 19.16 -34.58
N THR A 361 -28.66 18.36 -34.00
CA THR A 361 -29.65 18.76 -33.00
C THR A 361 -29.01 18.92 -31.61
N ASP A 362 -29.70 19.59 -30.67
CA ASP A 362 -29.21 19.72 -29.30
C ASP A 362 -29.10 18.36 -28.58
N ASP A 363 -29.98 17.40 -28.89
CA ASP A 363 -29.90 16.07 -28.31
C ASP A 363 -28.68 15.28 -28.84
N GLU A 364 -28.35 15.44 -30.12
CA GLU A 364 -27.12 14.87 -30.69
C GLU A 364 -25.87 15.50 -30.07
N LEU A 365 -25.86 16.83 -29.88
CA LEU A 365 -24.77 17.51 -29.19
C LEU A 365 -24.61 17.07 -27.73
N ALA A 366 -25.72 16.85 -27.01
CA ALA A 366 -25.69 16.36 -25.63
C ALA A 366 -25.11 14.93 -25.50
N ARG A 367 -25.18 14.16 -26.59
CA ARG A 367 -24.71 12.77 -26.69
C ARG A 367 -23.27 12.64 -27.14
N LEU A 368 -22.60 13.72 -27.55
CA LEU A 368 -21.18 13.69 -27.87
C LEU A 368 -20.35 13.10 -26.70
N HIS A 369 -19.59 12.05 -26.99
CA HIS A 369 -18.92 11.24 -25.97
C HIS A 369 -17.58 11.84 -25.57
N ARG A 370 -17.25 11.72 -24.28
CA ARG A 370 -15.87 11.79 -23.81
C ARG A 370 -15.20 10.45 -24.13
N GLY A 371 -13.92 10.47 -24.48
CA GLY A 371 -13.22 9.29 -25.02
C GLY A 371 -13.23 8.07 -24.10
N GLY A 372 -13.23 8.26 -22.78
CA GLY A 372 -13.34 7.17 -21.81
C GLY A 372 -14.71 6.46 -21.76
N HIS A 373 -15.65 6.82 -22.64
CA HIS A 373 -16.90 6.09 -22.89
C HIS A 373 -16.98 5.51 -24.30
N ASP A 374 -15.90 5.60 -25.09
CA ASP A 374 -15.82 5.04 -26.43
C ASP A 374 -14.89 3.80 -26.44
N PRO A 375 -15.45 2.59 -26.62
CA PRO A 375 -14.68 1.35 -26.61
C PRO A 375 -13.61 1.26 -27.69
N LEU A 376 -13.79 1.89 -28.86
CA LEU A 376 -12.78 1.91 -29.91
C LEU A 376 -11.54 2.68 -29.44
N LYS A 377 -11.75 3.86 -28.85
CA LYS A 377 -10.66 4.71 -28.33
C LYS A 377 -9.95 4.04 -27.14
N ILE A 378 -10.72 3.44 -26.22
CA ILE A 378 -10.17 2.71 -25.07
C ILE A 378 -9.35 1.49 -25.52
N TYR A 379 -9.87 0.68 -26.45
CA TYR A 379 -9.16 -0.50 -26.95
C TYR A 379 -7.81 -0.13 -27.57
N ASN A 380 -7.79 0.90 -28.41
CA ASN A 380 -6.55 1.38 -29.03
C ASN A 380 -5.55 1.88 -27.98
N ALA A 381 -6.01 2.58 -26.94
CA ALA A 381 -5.15 3.01 -25.83
C ALA A 381 -4.57 1.82 -25.04
N TYR A 382 -5.40 0.82 -24.72
CA TYR A 382 -4.96 -0.36 -23.97
C TYR A 382 -3.99 -1.21 -24.80
N LYS A 383 -4.26 -1.37 -26.09
CA LYS A 383 -3.37 -2.05 -27.04
C LYS A 383 -2.01 -1.34 -27.10
N ARG A 384 -1.99 -0.02 -27.31
CA ARG A 384 -0.75 0.77 -27.37
C ARG A 384 0.02 0.71 -26.05
N ALA A 385 -0.67 0.71 -24.91
CA ALA A 385 -0.04 0.54 -23.59
C ALA A 385 0.61 -0.84 -23.42
N LEU A 386 -0.04 -1.91 -23.91
CA LEU A 386 0.48 -3.27 -23.85
C LEU A 386 1.73 -3.47 -24.72
N GLU A 387 1.73 -2.83 -25.89
CA GLU A 387 2.80 -2.86 -26.90
C GLU A 387 4.02 -2.01 -26.50
N HIS A 388 3.83 -0.96 -25.70
CA HIS A 388 4.92 -0.10 -25.22
C HIS A 388 5.94 -0.90 -24.38
N LYS A 389 7.23 -0.62 -24.60
CA LYS A 389 8.37 -1.26 -23.92
C LYS A 389 9.32 -0.21 -23.35
N GLY A 390 10.09 -0.59 -22.33
CA GLY A 390 11.14 0.24 -21.75
C GLY A 390 10.67 1.23 -20.68
N GLY A 391 9.38 1.31 -20.40
CA GLY A 391 8.83 2.15 -19.33
C GLY A 391 7.34 1.88 -19.07
N PRO A 392 6.81 2.38 -17.94
CA PRO A 392 5.40 2.25 -17.60
C PRO A 392 4.51 3.15 -18.47
N THR A 393 3.24 2.78 -18.60
CA THR A 393 2.24 3.60 -19.31
C THR A 393 1.17 4.12 -18.36
N VAL A 394 0.75 5.37 -18.54
CA VAL A 394 -0.46 5.91 -17.94
C VAL A 394 -1.47 6.28 -19.04
N ILE A 395 -2.72 5.89 -18.82
CA ILE A 395 -3.85 6.21 -19.66
C ILE A 395 -4.71 7.22 -18.91
N LEU A 396 -4.81 8.44 -19.45
CA LEU A 396 -5.64 9.52 -18.92
C LEU A 396 -6.98 9.51 -19.64
N ALA A 397 -7.97 8.81 -19.08
CA ALA A 397 -9.26 8.59 -19.70
C ALA A 397 -10.28 9.63 -19.22
N LYS A 398 -10.71 10.54 -20.11
CA LYS A 398 -11.74 11.52 -19.80
C LYS A 398 -13.10 10.84 -19.80
N THR A 399 -13.77 10.80 -18.64
CA THR A 399 -15.09 10.14 -18.48
C THR A 399 -16.10 11.13 -17.90
N VAL A 400 -17.31 10.66 -17.58
CA VAL A 400 -18.39 11.44 -16.95
C VAL A 400 -18.79 10.74 -15.67
N LYS A 401 -18.68 11.42 -14.53
CA LYS A 401 -19.14 10.89 -13.25
C LYS A 401 -20.65 10.66 -13.26
N GLY A 402 -21.08 9.46 -12.88
CA GLY A 402 -22.50 9.09 -12.93
C GLY A 402 -23.05 8.86 -14.34
N TYR A 403 -22.20 8.64 -15.35
CA TYR A 403 -22.63 8.38 -16.73
C TYR A 403 -23.75 7.34 -16.81
N GLY A 404 -24.82 7.59 -17.55
CA GLY A 404 -25.94 6.67 -17.67
C GLY A 404 -27.05 6.86 -16.64
N LEU A 405 -26.83 7.63 -15.56
CA LEU A 405 -27.79 7.79 -14.45
C LEU A 405 -28.81 8.93 -14.66
N GLY A 406 -28.84 9.54 -15.86
CA GLY A 406 -29.81 10.55 -16.24
C GLY A 406 -29.48 11.92 -15.65
N SER A 407 -30.42 12.51 -14.91
CA SER A 407 -30.29 13.90 -14.43
C SER A 407 -29.08 14.12 -13.51
N THR A 408 -28.45 13.06 -13.01
CA THR A 408 -27.40 13.11 -12.01
C THR A 408 -25.99 13.11 -12.63
N GLU A 409 -25.86 13.04 -13.96
CA GLU A 409 -24.57 13.08 -14.65
C GLU A 409 -23.81 14.41 -14.39
N ALA A 410 -22.51 14.32 -14.05
CA ALA A 410 -21.61 15.46 -13.83
C ALA A 410 -22.04 16.47 -12.73
N ARG A 411 -22.99 16.13 -11.85
CA ARG A 411 -23.35 16.97 -10.70
C ARG A 411 -22.41 16.76 -9.52
N ASN A 412 -22.25 17.76 -8.65
CA ASN A 412 -21.42 17.61 -7.45
C ASN A 412 -22.00 16.56 -6.50
N ALA A 413 -23.33 16.51 -6.36
CA ALA A 413 -24.03 15.59 -5.47
C ALA A 413 -23.96 14.11 -5.89
N SER A 414 -23.55 13.78 -7.13
CA SER A 414 -23.68 12.42 -7.68
C SER A 414 -22.87 11.38 -6.90
N HIS A 415 -21.85 11.77 -6.12
CA HIS A 415 -21.15 10.82 -5.25
C HIS A 415 -22.04 10.31 -4.10
N GLN A 416 -22.84 11.22 -3.54
CA GLN A 416 -23.63 10.99 -2.33
C GLN A 416 -24.99 10.34 -2.64
N GLU A 417 -25.44 10.39 -3.90
CA GLU A 417 -26.68 9.75 -4.33
C GLU A 417 -26.59 8.22 -4.28
N LYS A 418 -27.31 7.64 -3.31
CA LYS A 418 -27.38 6.18 -3.09
C LYS A 418 -28.68 5.56 -3.58
N LYS A 419 -29.64 6.38 -3.99
CA LYS A 419 -30.96 6.00 -4.49
C LYS A 419 -31.33 6.89 -5.66
N LEU A 420 -31.78 6.29 -6.76
CA LEU A 420 -32.38 7.00 -7.89
C LEU A 420 -33.84 7.30 -7.60
N THR A 421 -34.37 8.37 -8.22
CA THR A 421 -35.80 8.65 -8.26
C THR A 421 -36.52 7.68 -9.20
N ASP A 422 -37.82 7.50 -9.03
CA ASP A 422 -38.65 6.64 -9.90
C ASP A 422 -38.50 7.00 -11.39
N ASP A 423 -38.48 8.29 -11.73
CA ASP A 423 -38.28 8.74 -13.11
C ASP A 423 -36.87 8.44 -13.64
N SER A 424 -35.85 8.54 -12.78
CA SER A 424 -34.47 8.20 -13.16
C SER A 424 -34.32 6.70 -13.36
N MET A 425 -34.99 5.88 -12.55
CA MET A 425 -35.04 4.43 -12.70
C MET A 425 -35.72 4.02 -14.00
N LYS A 426 -36.88 4.62 -14.31
CA LYS A 426 -37.59 4.40 -15.57
C LYS A 426 -36.72 4.78 -16.78
N SER A 427 -36.10 5.96 -16.74
CA SER A 427 -35.19 6.41 -17.78
C SER A 427 -34.00 5.47 -17.96
N PHE A 428 -33.49 4.89 -16.86
CA PHE A 428 -32.38 3.93 -16.91
C PHE A 428 -32.79 2.62 -17.62
N ILE A 429 -33.90 2.01 -17.22
CA ILE A 429 -34.36 0.75 -17.84
C ILE A 429 -34.72 0.94 -19.32
N GLU A 430 -35.27 2.10 -19.71
CA GLU A 430 -35.56 2.43 -21.09
C GLU A 430 -34.27 2.67 -21.90
N ARG A 431 -33.33 3.47 -21.37
CA ARG A 431 -32.05 3.79 -22.04
C ARG A 431 -31.18 2.55 -22.30
N PHE A 432 -31.19 1.61 -21.35
CA PHE A 432 -30.36 0.41 -21.39
C PHE A 432 -31.15 -0.86 -21.74
N GLU A 433 -32.43 -0.72 -22.11
CA GLU A 433 -33.31 -1.82 -22.52
C GLU A 433 -33.30 -2.98 -21.50
N ILE A 434 -33.40 -2.67 -20.21
CA ILE A 434 -33.36 -3.67 -19.14
C ILE A 434 -34.73 -4.34 -19.01
N PRO A 435 -34.86 -5.67 -19.15
CA PRO A 435 -36.13 -6.39 -19.13
C PRO A 435 -36.65 -6.61 -17.70
N VAL A 436 -36.86 -5.51 -16.98
CA VAL A 436 -37.40 -5.47 -15.62
C VAL A 436 -38.60 -4.52 -15.61
N THR A 437 -39.68 -4.89 -14.92
CA THR A 437 -40.85 -4.01 -14.81
C THR A 437 -40.53 -2.77 -13.97
N PRO A 438 -41.19 -1.62 -14.20
CA PRO A 438 -41.00 -0.43 -13.36
C PRO A 438 -41.17 -0.70 -11.86
N GLU A 439 -42.09 -1.59 -11.48
CA GLU A 439 -42.35 -1.95 -10.08
C GLU A 439 -41.19 -2.77 -9.48
N ALA A 440 -40.68 -3.76 -10.22
CA ALA A 440 -39.53 -4.54 -9.77
C ALA A 440 -38.25 -3.68 -9.73
N ALA A 441 -38.12 -2.75 -10.68
CA ALA A 441 -37.03 -1.79 -10.72
C ALA A 441 -36.99 -0.93 -9.44
N LYS A 442 -38.14 -0.42 -8.96
CA LYS A 442 -38.24 0.35 -7.71
C LYS A 442 -37.74 -0.41 -6.49
N GLU A 443 -37.83 -1.73 -6.47
CA GLU A 443 -37.33 -2.55 -5.36
C GLU A 443 -35.86 -2.93 -5.50
N GLY A 444 -35.19 -2.48 -6.58
CA GLY A 444 -33.82 -2.86 -6.89
C GLY A 444 -33.69 -4.33 -7.27
N ALA A 445 -34.67 -4.87 -7.99
CA ALA A 445 -34.63 -6.25 -8.46
C ALA A 445 -33.44 -6.47 -9.41
N PHE A 446 -32.66 -7.53 -9.15
CA PHE A 446 -31.58 -7.95 -10.03
C PHE A 446 -32.14 -8.59 -11.29
N PHE A 447 -31.34 -8.55 -12.36
CA PHE A 447 -31.68 -9.23 -13.60
C PHE A 447 -30.45 -9.87 -14.22
N ARG A 448 -30.55 -11.17 -14.50
CA ARG A 448 -29.57 -11.96 -15.24
C ARG A 448 -30.33 -12.78 -16.29
N PRO A 449 -29.96 -12.67 -17.59
CA PRO A 449 -30.46 -13.58 -18.61
C PRO A 449 -30.16 -15.05 -18.31
N ASP A 450 -30.83 -15.96 -19.01
CA ASP A 450 -30.49 -17.38 -19.00
C ASP A 450 -29.07 -17.61 -19.53
N ASP A 451 -28.40 -18.67 -19.08
CA ASP A 451 -27.03 -19.02 -19.51
C ASP A 451 -26.92 -19.27 -21.02
N SER A 452 -28.03 -19.59 -21.70
CA SER A 452 -28.12 -19.74 -23.16
C SER A 452 -28.23 -18.43 -23.94
N ALA A 453 -28.40 -17.29 -23.27
CA ALA A 453 -28.52 -15.99 -23.95
C ALA A 453 -27.20 -15.62 -24.67
N PRO A 454 -27.24 -15.08 -25.90
CA PRO A 454 -26.04 -14.80 -26.69
C PRO A 454 -25.02 -13.90 -25.97
N GLU A 455 -25.49 -12.90 -25.22
CA GLU A 455 -24.62 -12.00 -24.45
C GLU A 455 -23.91 -12.70 -23.29
N ILE A 456 -24.53 -13.72 -22.69
CA ILE A 456 -23.94 -14.51 -21.59
C ILE A 456 -22.93 -15.51 -22.16
N GLN A 457 -23.26 -16.17 -23.27
CA GLN A 457 -22.30 -17.03 -23.99
C GLN A 457 -21.05 -16.24 -24.41
N TYR A 458 -21.24 -15.07 -25.02
CA TYR A 458 -20.12 -14.21 -25.41
C TYR A 458 -19.25 -13.78 -24.22
N LEU A 459 -19.88 -13.39 -23.10
CA LEU A 459 -19.17 -13.05 -21.86
C LEU A 459 -18.26 -14.21 -21.40
N HIS A 460 -18.79 -15.43 -21.35
CA HIS A 460 -18.03 -16.61 -20.95
C HIS A 460 -16.91 -16.95 -21.95
N GLU A 461 -17.18 -16.88 -23.26
CA GLU A 461 -16.18 -17.10 -24.30
C GLU A 461 -15.00 -16.13 -24.18
N ARG A 462 -15.27 -14.83 -23.94
CA ARG A 462 -14.20 -13.83 -23.74
C ARG A 462 -13.37 -14.13 -22.51
N ARG A 463 -14.01 -14.51 -21.39
CA ARG A 463 -13.30 -14.86 -20.16
C ARG A 463 -12.48 -16.14 -20.32
N GLN A 464 -13.01 -17.16 -20.99
CA GLN A 464 -12.28 -18.40 -21.28
C GLN A 464 -11.06 -18.15 -22.17
N ALA A 465 -11.19 -17.32 -23.21
CA ALA A 465 -10.07 -16.92 -24.07
C ALA A 465 -8.94 -16.20 -23.30
N LEU A 466 -9.27 -15.58 -22.16
CA LEU A 466 -8.33 -14.87 -21.28
C LEU A 466 -8.01 -15.67 -20.00
N GLY A 467 -8.15 -17.00 -20.02
CA GLY A 467 -7.70 -17.89 -18.93
C GLY A 467 -8.61 -17.97 -17.72
N GLY A 468 -9.87 -17.52 -17.81
CA GLY A 468 -10.88 -17.65 -16.77
C GLY A 468 -11.41 -16.33 -16.21
N TYR A 469 -11.91 -16.34 -14.98
CA TYR A 469 -12.57 -15.17 -14.35
C TYR A 469 -11.62 -14.40 -13.44
N LEU A 470 -11.90 -13.11 -13.25
CA LEU A 470 -11.20 -12.27 -12.27
C LEU A 470 -12.17 -11.23 -11.66
N PRO A 471 -11.93 -10.74 -10.43
CA PRO A 471 -10.90 -11.21 -9.51
C PRO A 471 -11.27 -12.58 -8.92
N SER A 472 -10.23 -13.32 -8.54
CA SER A 472 -10.30 -14.58 -7.79
C SER A 472 -9.03 -14.70 -6.97
N ARG A 473 -9.11 -15.23 -5.77
CA ARG A 473 -7.94 -15.45 -4.90
C ARG A 473 -7.89 -16.92 -4.49
N GLU A 474 -6.80 -17.58 -4.82
CA GLU A 474 -6.58 -19.00 -4.50
C GLU A 474 -5.27 -19.10 -3.73
N VAL A 475 -5.33 -19.57 -2.48
CA VAL A 475 -4.15 -19.79 -1.65
C VAL A 475 -3.65 -21.21 -1.93
N PRO A 476 -2.46 -21.37 -2.53
CA PRO A 476 -1.91 -22.70 -2.75
C PRO A 476 -1.49 -23.31 -1.41
N LYS A 477 -1.47 -24.64 -1.34
CA LYS A 477 -0.74 -25.32 -0.28
C LYS A 477 0.75 -25.03 -0.47
N LEU A 478 1.40 -24.50 0.56
CA LEU A 478 2.82 -24.19 0.52
C LEU A 478 3.62 -25.46 0.84
N GLU A 479 4.49 -25.87 -0.07
CA GLU A 479 5.53 -26.85 0.21
C GLU A 479 6.69 -26.12 0.90
N PHE A 480 6.54 -25.89 2.20
CA PHE A 480 7.51 -25.17 3.00
C PHE A 480 7.84 -25.96 4.26
N LYS A 481 9.14 -26.14 4.54
CA LYS A 481 9.62 -26.73 5.78
C LYS A 481 10.48 -25.72 6.52
N THR A 482 10.09 -25.39 7.75
CA THR A 482 10.86 -24.47 8.57
C THR A 482 12.13 -25.14 9.09
N PRO A 483 13.30 -24.46 9.04
CA PRO A 483 14.51 -24.94 9.70
C PRO A 483 14.27 -25.25 11.18
N ALA A 484 14.80 -26.37 11.67
CA ALA A 484 14.66 -26.77 13.06
C ALA A 484 15.42 -25.81 13.98
N LEU A 485 14.96 -25.60 15.22
CA LEU A 485 15.62 -24.69 16.16
C LEU A 485 17.08 -25.08 16.44
N GLU A 486 17.40 -26.37 16.37
CA GLU A 486 18.75 -26.91 16.48
C GLU A 486 19.72 -26.37 15.42
N SER A 487 19.23 -25.98 14.23
CA SER A 487 20.06 -25.34 13.21
C SER A 487 20.51 -23.94 13.66
N LEU A 488 19.80 -23.34 14.62
CA LEU A 488 20.07 -22.02 15.18
C LEU A 488 20.85 -22.06 16.50
N LYS A 489 21.50 -23.20 16.83
CA LYS A 489 22.22 -23.40 18.09
C LYS A 489 23.28 -22.34 18.40
N GLU A 490 23.87 -21.72 17.38
CA GLU A 490 24.86 -20.64 17.54
C GLU A 490 24.21 -19.41 18.19
N TRP A 491 22.99 -19.06 17.80
CA TRP A 491 22.24 -17.92 18.34
C TRP A 491 21.59 -18.24 19.69
N THR A 492 21.27 -19.51 19.97
CA THR A 492 20.77 -19.94 21.29
C THR A 492 21.90 -20.19 22.31
N GLY A 493 23.15 -20.32 21.88
CA GLY A 493 24.31 -20.63 22.73
C GLY A 493 24.92 -19.44 23.47
N GLY A 494 24.51 -18.20 23.17
CA GLY A 494 25.07 -16.98 23.74
C GLY A 494 26.37 -16.53 23.06
N SER A 495 26.91 -15.37 23.45
CA SER A 495 28.03 -14.71 22.79
C SER A 495 29.40 -14.92 23.44
N ASN A 496 29.52 -15.84 24.41
CA ASN A 496 30.76 -16.08 25.17
C ASN A 496 31.39 -14.78 25.71
N SER A 497 30.58 -13.95 26.36
CA SER A 497 30.95 -12.63 26.92
C SER A 497 31.29 -11.53 25.90
N ARG A 498 31.27 -11.80 24.59
CA ARG A 498 31.40 -10.75 23.58
C ARG A 498 30.17 -9.85 23.61
N ALA A 499 30.37 -8.54 23.69
CA ALA A 499 29.29 -7.57 23.55
C ALA A 499 28.83 -7.53 22.08
N VAL A 500 27.53 -7.75 21.86
CA VAL A 500 26.86 -7.63 20.57
C VAL A 500 25.45 -7.10 20.81
N SER A 501 24.90 -6.38 19.85
CA SER A 501 23.50 -5.93 19.91
C SER A 501 22.54 -6.96 19.31
N THR A 502 21.25 -6.83 19.61
CA THR A 502 20.22 -7.67 19.00
C THR A 502 20.12 -7.45 17.48
N THR A 503 20.41 -6.24 16.99
CA THR A 503 20.52 -5.95 15.55
C THR A 503 21.66 -6.74 14.90
N MET A 504 22.86 -6.71 15.48
CA MET A 504 24.01 -7.47 14.96
C MET A 504 23.76 -8.99 15.01
N GLY A 505 23.14 -9.47 16.11
CA GLY A 505 22.76 -10.87 16.25
C GLY A 505 21.76 -11.30 15.17
N PHE A 506 20.75 -10.47 14.88
CA PHE A 506 19.80 -10.70 13.81
C PHE A 506 20.46 -10.71 12.43
N VAL A 507 21.33 -9.75 12.09
CA VAL A 507 21.97 -9.75 10.76
C VAL A 507 22.88 -10.98 10.57
N SER A 508 23.53 -11.44 11.64
CA SER A 508 24.23 -12.74 11.61
C SER A 508 23.27 -13.90 11.31
N LEU A 509 22.10 -13.93 11.97
CA LEU A 509 21.05 -14.92 11.73
C LEU A 509 20.50 -14.83 10.30
N LEU A 510 20.22 -13.64 9.79
CA LEU A 510 19.75 -13.39 8.43
C LEU A 510 20.73 -13.98 7.41
N ARG A 511 22.03 -13.78 7.59
CA ARG A 511 23.06 -14.35 6.72
C ARG A 511 23.08 -15.87 6.74
N HIS A 512 22.80 -16.48 7.89
CA HIS A 512 22.62 -17.92 7.99
C HIS A 512 21.40 -18.39 7.21
N LEU A 513 20.25 -17.73 7.39
CA LEU A 513 19.02 -18.03 6.63
C LEU A 513 19.24 -17.88 5.11
N LEU A 514 19.96 -16.84 4.68
CA LEU A 514 20.32 -16.61 3.27
C LEU A 514 21.22 -17.72 2.68
N LYS A 515 21.93 -18.49 3.51
CA LYS A 515 22.75 -19.64 3.07
C LYS A 515 21.99 -20.96 3.11
N ASP A 516 20.80 -20.98 3.71
CA ASP A 516 20.02 -22.20 3.80
C ASP A 516 19.68 -22.70 2.38
N PRO A 517 19.95 -23.97 2.05
CA PRO A 517 19.77 -24.48 0.68
C PRO A 517 18.30 -24.59 0.28
N THR A 518 17.37 -24.61 1.25
CA THR A 518 15.93 -24.78 1.01
C THR A 518 15.20 -23.44 0.94
N ILE A 519 15.45 -22.53 1.89
CA ILE A 519 14.73 -21.26 1.98
C ILE A 519 15.58 -20.05 1.59
N GLY A 520 16.90 -20.19 1.46
CA GLY A 520 17.80 -19.05 1.33
C GLY A 520 17.51 -18.16 0.14
N LYS A 521 17.06 -18.71 -1.00
CA LYS A 521 16.64 -17.93 -2.18
C LYS A 521 15.31 -17.19 -2.00
N LEU A 522 14.46 -17.64 -1.07
CA LEU A 522 13.14 -17.09 -0.79
C LEU A 522 13.18 -15.90 0.17
N VAL A 523 14.27 -15.74 0.92
CA VAL A 523 14.44 -14.61 1.86
C VAL A 523 14.55 -13.30 1.06
N VAL A 524 13.82 -12.26 1.46
CA VAL A 524 13.87 -10.94 0.79
C VAL A 524 14.21 -9.87 1.82
N PRO A 525 15.49 -9.53 2.00
CA PRO A 525 15.87 -8.39 2.85
C PRO A 525 15.47 -7.07 2.17
N ILE A 526 14.84 -6.18 2.91
CA ILE A 526 14.37 -4.87 2.43
C ILE A 526 14.91 -3.79 3.37
N VAL A 527 15.48 -2.72 2.83
CA VAL A 527 16.01 -1.59 3.61
C VAL A 527 15.76 -0.25 2.92
N PRO A 528 15.36 0.80 3.66
CA PRO A 528 15.24 2.16 3.12
C PRO A 528 16.57 2.89 3.33
N ASP A 529 17.50 2.74 2.38
CA ASP A 529 18.84 3.35 2.39
C ASP A 529 19.82 2.78 3.43
N GLU A 530 19.62 3.04 4.73
CA GLU A 530 20.61 2.87 5.81
C GLU A 530 20.98 1.41 6.17
N GLY A 531 21.50 0.63 5.22
CA GLY A 531 21.93 -0.75 5.43
C GLY A 531 23.17 -0.88 6.33
N ARG A 532 24.07 0.11 6.30
CA ARG A 532 25.29 0.12 7.14
C ARG A 532 24.95 0.29 8.62
N THR A 533 23.99 1.14 8.95
CA THR A 533 23.51 1.30 10.34
C THR A 533 23.08 -0.02 10.96
N PHE A 534 22.54 -0.95 10.16
CA PHE A 534 22.16 -2.28 10.63
C PHE A 534 23.24 -3.36 10.46
N GLY A 535 24.38 -3.06 9.83
CA GLY A 535 25.46 -4.02 9.59
C GLY A 535 25.25 -4.95 8.37
N LEU A 536 24.43 -4.52 7.40
CA LEU A 536 24.07 -5.32 6.22
C LEU A 536 25.19 -5.50 5.20
N GLU A 537 26.35 -4.85 5.32
CA GLU A 537 27.44 -4.92 4.33
C GLU A 537 27.88 -6.37 4.10
N SER A 538 27.87 -7.18 5.16
CA SER A 538 28.20 -8.61 5.10
C SER A 538 27.14 -9.46 4.40
N ALA A 539 25.87 -9.02 4.38
CA ALA A 539 24.79 -9.63 3.61
C ALA A 539 24.80 -9.13 2.15
N ILE A 540 25.03 -7.83 1.92
CA ILE A 540 25.21 -7.24 0.58
C ILE A 540 26.33 -7.96 -0.17
N ARG A 541 27.47 -8.19 0.48
CA ARG A 541 28.57 -8.95 -0.12
C ARG A 541 28.20 -10.41 -0.43
N GLN A 542 27.26 -10.99 0.29
CA GLN A 542 26.83 -12.37 0.09
C GLN A 542 25.87 -12.50 -1.10
N VAL A 543 24.83 -11.68 -1.15
CA VAL A 543 23.69 -11.88 -2.06
C VAL A 543 23.37 -10.68 -2.98
N GLY A 544 24.12 -9.59 -2.88
CA GLY A 544 24.00 -8.40 -3.71
C GLY A 544 22.73 -7.58 -3.47
N ILE A 545 22.77 -6.34 -3.93
CA ILE A 545 21.60 -5.45 -4.03
C ILE A 545 21.00 -5.62 -5.42
N TYR A 546 19.67 -5.75 -5.47
CA TYR A 546 18.95 -5.88 -6.72
C TYR A 546 19.03 -4.59 -7.53
N ALA A 547 19.62 -4.67 -8.71
CA ALA A 547 19.63 -3.60 -9.70
C ALA A 547 19.35 -4.20 -11.08
N PRO A 548 18.18 -3.94 -11.71
CA PRO A 548 17.76 -4.66 -12.93
C PRO A 548 18.72 -4.50 -14.11
N GLU A 549 19.50 -3.42 -14.14
CA GLU A 549 20.51 -3.16 -15.17
C GLU A 549 21.96 -3.49 -14.72
N GLY A 550 22.13 -4.03 -13.52
CA GLY A 550 23.42 -4.30 -12.89
C GLY A 550 24.20 -3.02 -12.49
N GLN A 551 25.37 -3.21 -11.89
CA GLN A 551 26.25 -2.12 -11.51
C GLN A 551 26.93 -1.50 -12.74
N LYS A 552 26.71 -0.20 -12.97
CA LYS A 552 27.23 0.54 -14.15
C LYS A 552 28.49 1.35 -13.88
N TYR A 553 29.03 1.29 -12.67
CA TYR A 553 30.18 2.09 -12.21
C TYR A 553 31.11 1.26 -11.33
N ILE A 554 32.32 1.76 -11.06
CA ILE A 554 33.23 1.15 -10.07
C ILE A 554 32.95 1.81 -8.72
N PRO A 555 32.49 1.08 -7.70
CA PRO A 555 32.23 1.67 -6.38
C PRO A 555 33.53 2.12 -5.71
N HIS A 556 33.46 3.22 -4.94
CA HIS A 556 34.59 3.80 -4.22
C HIS A 556 35.26 2.81 -3.26
N ASP A 557 34.48 1.90 -2.66
CA ASP A 557 34.96 0.89 -1.73
C ASP A 557 35.29 -0.46 -2.41
N SER A 558 35.45 -0.50 -3.73
CA SER A 558 35.74 -1.72 -4.50
C SER A 558 36.95 -2.52 -4.02
N ASP A 559 37.97 -1.85 -3.46
CA ASP A 559 39.17 -2.46 -2.87
C ASP A 559 38.95 -3.03 -1.44
N MET A 560 37.78 -2.78 -0.84
CA MET A 560 37.44 -3.26 0.50
C MET A 560 36.78 -4.65 0.45
N LEU A 561 36.96 -5.45 1.51
CA LEU A 561 36.39 -6.80 1.60
C LEU A 561 34.84 -6.80 1.55
N LEU A 562 34.22 -5.76 2.13
CA LEU A 562 32.78 -5.57 2.23
C LEU A 562 32.30 -4.48 1.26
N SER A 563 32.80 -4.53 0.02
CA SER A 563 32.46 -3.55 -1.03
C SER A 563 30.99 -3.60 -1.44
N TYR A 564 30.48 -2.43 -1.83
CA TYR A 564 29.12 -2.27 -2.35
C TYR A 564 28.95 -3.05 -3.65
N ARG A 565 27.91 -3.89 -3.75
CA ARG A 565 27.68 -4.76 -4.92
C ARG A 565 26.22 -4.73 -5.35
N GLU A 566 25.99 -4.27 -6.56
CA GLU A 566 24.69 -4.30 -7.23
C GLU A 566 24.72 -5.30 -8.38
N GLU A 567 23.67 -6.09 -8.50
CA GLU A 567 23.55 -7.07 -9.59
C GLU A 567 22.09 -7.33 -9.95
N LYS A 568 21.87 -7.79 -11.18
CA LYS A 568 20.52 -8.06 -11.69
C LYS A 568 19.81 -9.14 -10.89
N GLU A 569 20.55 -10.12 -10.41
CA GLU A 569 20.07 -11.22 -9.57
C GLU A 569 20.27 -10.93 -8.07
N GLY A 570 20.56 -9.67 -7.70
CA GLY A 570 20.74 -9.26 -6.32
C GLY A 570 19.49 -9.53 -5.49
N GLN A 571 19.67 -9.93 -4.23
CA GLN A 571 18.57 -10.39 -3.39
C GLN A 571 18.02 -9.31 -2.46
N ILE A 572 18.86 -8.34 -2.05
CA ILE A 572 18.47 -7.23 -1.19
C ILE A 572 17.74 -6.18 -2.00
N LEU A 573 16.61 -5.71 -1.48
CA LEU A 573 15.85 -4.59 -2.00
C LEU A 573 16.22 -3.32 -1.23
N GLU A 574 17.01 -2.45 -1.84
CA GLU A 574 17.43 -1.16 -1.28
C GLU A 574 16.60 -0.05 -1.93
N GLU A 575 15.61 0.47 -1.19
CA GLU A 575 14.61 1.38 -1.77
C GLU A 575 15.04 2.85 -1.76
N GLY A 576 16.15 3.17 -1.10
CA GLY A 576 16.50 4.54 -0.71
C GLY A 576 15.57 5.07 0.39
N ILE A 577 15.54 6.38 0.58
CA ILE A 577 14.79 7.03 1.68
C ILE A 577 13.28 7.03 1.36
N THR A 578 12.64 5.88 1.54
CA THR A 578 11.20 5.69 1.36
C THR A 578 10.68 4.51 2.17
N GLU A 579 10.17 4.77 3.37
CA GLU A 579 9.50 3.74 4.17
C GLU A 579 8.21 3.28 3.50
N ALA A 580 7.48 4.19 2.86
CA ALA A 580 6.29 3.89 2.08
C ALA A 580 6.58 2.89 0.95
N GLY A 581 7.63 3.14 0.15
CA GLY A 581 8.06 2.24 -0.92
C GLY A 581 8.59 0.91 -0.41
N SER A 582 9.32 0.93 0.70
CA SER A 582 9.78 -0.29 1.37
C SER A 582 8.61 -1.14 1.88
N MET A 583 7.57 -0.52 2.42
CA MET A 583 6.35 -1.20 2.86
C MET A 583 5.54 -1.76 1.68
N ALA A 584 5.52 -1.06 0.54
CA ALA A 584 4.91 -1.55 -0.69
C ALA A 584 5.67 -2.78 -1.25
N SER A 585 6.99 -2.77 -1.18
CA SER A 585 7.85 -3.92 -1.51
C SER A 585 7.63 -5.09 -0.55
N PHE A 586 7.54 -4.80 0.75
CA PHE A 586 7.20 -5.77 1.79
C PHE A 586 5.82 -6.39 1.53
N THR A 587 4.85 -5.61 1.07
CA THR A 587 3.51 -6.09 0.69
C THR A 587 3.55 -7.01 -0.52
N ALA A 588 4.27 -6.65 -1.58
CA ALA A 588 4.42 -7.49 -2.76
C ALA A 588 5.12 -8.83 -2.44
N ALA A 589 6.16 -8.79 -1.62
CA ALA A 589 6.88 -9.99 -1.16
C ALA A 589 6.03 -10.83 -0.19
N GLY A 590 5.39 -10.22 0.80
CA GLY A 590 4.63 -10.93 1.82
C GLY A 590 3.33 -11.55 1.32
N THR A 591 2.88 -11.16 0.12
CA THR A 591 1.72 -11.75 -0.58
C THR A 591 2.13 -12.61 -1.77
N ALA A 592 3.43 -12.83 -2.01
CA ALA A 592 3.90 -13.62 -3.14
C ALA A 592 3.44 -15.08 -3.09
N TYR A 593 3.23 -15.62 -1.89
CA TYR A 593 2.75 -16.99 -1.68
C TYR A 593 1.38 -17.23 -2.35
N VAL A 594 0.54 -16.19 -2.44
CA VAL A 594 -0.80 -16.26 -3.05
C VAL A 594 -0.82 -15.66 -4.46
N ASN A 595 0.00 -14.63 -4.72
CA ASN A 595 0.00 -13.93 -6.00
C ASN A 595 0.86 -14.63 -7.06
N TYR A 596 1.98 -15.23 -6.65
CA TYR A 596 2.94 -15.89 -7.52
C TYR A 596 3.08 -17.39 -7.24
N LYS A 597 2.42 -17.91 -6.19
CA LYS A 597 2.64 -19.26 -5.66
C LYS A 597 4.08 -19.50 -5.17
N VAL A 598 4.79 -18.43 -4.80
CA VAL A 598 6.17 -18.48 -4.28
C VAL A 598 6.19 -17.93 -2.85
N PRO A 599 6.49 -18.73 -1.82
CA PRO A 599 6.49 -18.29 -0.43
C PRO A 599 7.76 -17.50 -0.08
N THR A 600 7.92 -16.30 -0.65
CA THR A 600 9.03 -15.42 -0.25
C THR A 600 8.89 -14.94 1.18
N ILE A 601 10.00 -14.73 1.86
CA ILE A 601 10.11 -14.41 3.29
C ILE A 601 10.72 -13.01 3.43
N PRO A 602 9.91 -11.94 3.45
CA PRO A 602 10.46 -10.61 3.56
C PRO A 602 10.87 -10.25 4.99
N PHE A 603 12.04 -9.65 5.12
CA PHE A 603 12.55 -9.01 6.33
C PHE A 603 12.79 -7.54 6.03
N TYR A 604 11.89 -6.67 6.47
CA TYR A 604 11.99 -5.23 6.25
C TYR A 604 12.62 -4.55 7.47
N MET A 605 13.85 -4.06 7.31
CA MET A 605 14.66 -3.42 8.36
C MET A 605 14.65 -1.91 8.22
N TYR A 606 14.28 -1.21 9.29
CA TYR A 606 14.14 0.25 9.28
C TYR A 606 14.27 0.81 10.71
N TYR A 607 14.47 2.12 10.85
CA TYR A 607 14.40 2.79 12.15
C TYR A 607 12.97 2.65 12.70
N SER A 608 12.79 1.92 13.81
CA SER A 608 11.47 1.60 14.40
C SER A 608 10.46 2.76 14.44
N MET A 609 10.92 3.98 14.73
CA MET A 609 10.15 5.22 14.71
C MET A 609 9.40 5.48 13.39
N PHE A 610 10.01 5.12 12.26
CA PHE A 610 9.45 5.33 10.91
C PHE A 610 8.67 4.11 10.40
N GLY A 611 8.31 3.18 11.29
CA GLY A 611 7.36 2.10 11.01
C GLY A 611 5.92 2.57 11.18
N PHE A 612 5.22 2.01 12.17
CA PHE A 612 3.78 2.26 12.38
C PHE A 612 3.39 3.74 12.52
N GLN A 613 4.29 4.63 12.94
CA GLN A 613 4.01 6.07 12.98
C GLN A 613 3.96 6.69 11.58
N ARG A 614 4.79 6.23 10.63
CA ARG A 614 4.91 6.80 9.29
C ARG A 614 4.08 6.05 8.25
N ILE A 615 4.01 4.72 8.36
CA ILE A 615 3.39 3.80 7.38
C ILE A 615 2.26 2.96 7.99
N GLY A 616 1.59 3.46 9.05
CA GLY A 616 0.58 2.71 9.80
C GLY A 616 -0.61 2.23 8.95
N ASP A 617 -1.11 3.06 8.02
CA ASP A 617 -2.22 2.67 7.14
C ASP A 617 -1.81 1.59 6.12
N MET A 618 -0.54 1.62 5.67
CA MET A 618 0.02 0.57 4.81
C MET A 618 0.20 -0.75 5.58
N ALA A 619 0.56 -0.70 6.86
CA ALA A 619 0.58 -1.89 7.74
C ALA A 619 -0.82 -2.48 7.93
N TRP A 620 -1.87 -1.64 7.99
CA TRP A 620 -3.25 -2.10 8.02
C TRP A 620 -3.68 -2.75 6.69
N ALA A 621 -3.33 -2.15 5.56
CA ALA A 621 -3.59 -2.72 4.23
C ALA A 621 -2.83 -4.06 4.01
N PHE A 622 -1.62 -4.18 4.54
CA PHE A 622 -0.85 -5.43 4.54
C PHE A 622 -1.56 -6.53 5.35
N ALA A 623 -2.11 -6.19 6.52
CA ALA A 623 -2.90 -7.09 7.34
C ALA A 623 -4.17 -7.56 6.60
N ASP A 624 -4.91 -6.64 5.97
CA ASP A 624 -6.08 -6.98 5.14
C ASP A 624 -5.70 -7.90 3.96
N SER A 625 -4.52 -7.68 3.38
CA SER A 625 -3.98 -8.53 2.31
C SER A 625 -3.59 -9.95 2.75
N ARG A 626 -3.67 -10.26 4.06
CA ARG A 626 -3.16 -11.50 4.68
C ARG A 626 -1.68 -11.71 4.35
N GLY A 627 -0.91 -10.62 4.40
CA GLY A 627 0.53 -10.64 4.17
C GLY A 627 1.29 -11.39 5.26
N LYS A 628 2.40 -12.04 4.88
CA LYS A 628 3.29 -12.80 5.76
C LYS A 628 4.69 -12.20 5.70
N GLY A 629 5.36 -12.02 6.83
CA GLY A 629 6.69 -11.42 6.86
C GLY A 629 7.10 -10.90 8.23
N PHE A 630 8.30 -10.30 8.29
CA PHE A 630 8.88 -9.74 9.48
C PHE A 630 9.23 -8.25 9.27
N LEU A 631 8.55 -7.38 10.00
CA LEU A 631 8.94 -5.99 10.20
C LEU A 631 9.98 -5.93 11.31
N MET A 632 11.16 -5.43 10.99
CA MET A 632 12.32 -5.39 11.87
C MET A 632 12.60 -3.94 12.27
N GLY A 633 11.99 -3.50 13.38
CA GLY A 633 12.17 -2.16 13.92
C GLY A 633 13.53 -2.02 14.59
N GLY A 634 14.55 -1.70 13.80
CA GLY A 634 15.90 -1.45 14.27
C GLY A 634 16.01 -0.14 15.07
N THR A 635 17.16 0.02 15.74
CA THR A 635 17.48 1.17 16.59
C THR A 635 16.32 1.60 17.50
N ALA A 636 15.60 0.61 18.05
CA ALA A 636 14.43 0.83 18.88
C ALA A 636 14.81 1.34 20.28
N GLY A 637 13.78 1.80 21.00
CA GLY A 637 13.91 2.25 22.39
C GLY A 637 14.22 3.73 22.53
N ARG A 638 13.47 4.42 23.41
CA ARG A 638 13.58 5.86 23.60
C ARG A 638 14.97 6.27 24.09
N THR A 639 15.56 5.48 24.98
CA THR A 639 16.86 5.78 25.58
C THR A 639 18.02 5.12 24.85
N THR A 640 17.74 4.07 24.07
CA THR A 640 18.78 3.26 23.43
C THR A 640 19.36 3.91 22.18
N MET A 641 18.53 4.56 21.35
CA MET A 641 19.00 5.39 20.23
C MET A 641 19.49 6.76 20.71
N LEU A 642 20.66 6.73 21.36
CA LEU A 642 21.30 7.89 21.94
C LEU A 642 21.68 8.93 20.85
N GLY A 643 21.71 10.22 21.20
CA GLY A 643 22.15 11.30 20.30
C GLY A 643 21.15 11.76 19.22
N GLU A 644 20.33 10.89 18.64
CA GLU A 644 19.40 11.28 17.54
C GLU A 644 18.20 12.14 17.99
N GLY A 645 17.79 11.99 19.25
CA GLY A 645 16.79 12.85 19.88
C GLY A 645 15.36 12.66 19.37
N LEU A 646 14.61 13.77 19.39
CA LEU A 646 13.14 13.79 19.47
C LEU A 646 12.41 12.96 18.40
N GLN A 647 12.84 13.06 17.15
CA GLN A 647 12.15 12.43 16.00
C GLN A 647 12.63 11.00 15.69
N HIS A 648 13.59 10.44 16.42
CA HIS A 648 14.14 9.10 16.16
C HIS A 648 13.99 8.13 17.34
N GLN A 649 14.08 8.65 18.56
CA GLN A 649 14.01 7.85 19.78
C GLN A 649 12.62 7.25 19.95
N ASP A 650 12.43 5.98 19.61
CA ASP A 650 11.13 5.32 19.65
C ASP A 650 10.84 4.69 21.02
N GLY A 651 9.86 5.25 21.73
CA GLY A 651 9.29 4.65 22.93
C GLY A 651 7.78 4.40 22.83
N HIS A 652 7.22 4.22 21.61
CA HIS A 652 5.77 4.06 21.46
C HIS A 652 5.30 3.20 20.26
N SER A 653 6.18 2.74 19.37
CA SER A 653 5.77 1.91 18.22
C SER A 653 5.04 0.62 18.62
N ILE A 654 5.37 0.01 19.77
CA ILE A 654 4.67 -1.16 20.29
C ILE A 654 3.18 -0.86 20.54
N VAL A 655 2.87 0.33 21.05
CA VAL A 655 1.48 0.79 21.24
C VAL A 655 0.75 0.86 19.90
N LEU A 656 1.38 1.48 18.90
CA LEU A 656 0.80 1.61 17.56
C LEU A 656 0.59 0.24 16.90
N SER A 657 1.59 -0.64 16.95
CA SER A 657 1.51 -2.00 16.38
C SER A 657 0.41 -2.86 17.01
N SER A 658 0.13 -2.65 18.31
CA SER A 658 -0.88 -3.41 19.04
C SER A 658 -2.30 -3.22 18.50
N THR A 659 -2.52 -2.16 17.73
CA THR A 659 -3.81 -1.86 17.06
C THR A 659 -4.10 -2.78 15.88
N VAL A 660 -3.07 -3.38 15.26
CA VAL A 660 -3.21 -4.27 14.09
C VAL A 660 -3.44 -5.72 14.55
N PRO A 661 -4.62 -6.32 14.32
CA PRO A 661 -4.99 -7.60 14.96
C PRO A 661 -4.07 -8.78 14.66
N THR A 662 -3.48 -8.83 13.46
CA THR A 662 -2.66 -9.95 12.97
C THR A 662 -1.16 -9.71 13.09
N CYS A 663 -0.74 -8.54 13.58
CA CYS A 663 0.65 -8.20 13.85
C CYS A 663 1.06 -8.73 15.22
N LEU A 664 1.96 -9.71 15.27
CA LEU A 664 2.52 -10.23 16.52
C LEU A 664 3.77 -9.44 16.88
N THR A 665 3.72 -8.73 18.00
CA THR A 665 4.74 -7.76 18.39
C THR A 665 5.62 -8.31 19.49
N TYR A 666 6.94 -8.26 19.34
CA TYR A 666 7.90 -8.70 20.35
C TYR A 666 8.99 -7.66 20.61
N ASP A 667 9.40 -7.58 21.87
CA ASP A 667 10.43 -6.70 22.40
C ASP A 667 11.59 -7.48 23.04
N SER A 668 12.46 -8.01 22.17
CA SER A 668 13.49 -8.96 22.58
C SER A 668 14.69 -8.28 23.23
N ALA A 669 15.08 -8.78 24.40
CA ALA A 669 16.30 -8.40 25.11
C ALA A 669 17.51 -9.23 24.65
N PHE A 670 17.32 -10.45 24.15
CA PHE A 670 18.44 -11.32 23.80
C PHE A 670 18.31 -11.92 22.40
N VAL A 671 19.46 -12.25 21.80
CA VAL A 671 19.53 -12.82 20.44
C VAL A 671 18.85 -14.19 20.34
N TYR A 672 18.88 -15.00 21.40
CA TYR A 672 18.18 -16.29 21.39
C TYR A 672 16.66 -16.14 21.38
N GLU A 673 16.11 -15.06 21.96
CA GLU A 673 14.68 -14.78 21.91
C GLU A 673 14.28 -14.49 20.46
N LEU A 674 15.04 -13.64 19.75
CA LEU A 674 14.85 -13.39 18.32
C LEU A 674 14.93 -14.67 17.49
N ALA A 675 15.92 -15.54 17.74
CA ALA A 675 16.07 -16.79 17.01
C ALA A 675 14.85 -17.72 17.18
N VAL A 676 14.35 -17.87 18.41
CA VAL A 676 13.14 -18.65 18.72
C VAL A 676 11.91 -18.04 18.05
N ILE A 677 11.73 -16.71 18.15
CA ILE A 677 10.56 -16.02 17.59
C ILE A 677 10.54 -16.07 16.07
N ILE A 678 11.69 -15.86 15.40
CA ILE A 678 11.79 -15.93 13.93
C ILE A 678 11.54 -17.36 13.45
N GLN A 679 12.12 -18.37 14.11
CA GLN A 679 11.90 -19.77 13.76
C GLN A 679 10.41 -20.15 13.90
N ASP A 680 9.76 -19.75 15.00
CA ASP A 680 8.34 -19.97 15.19
C ASP A 680 7.49 -19.21 14.16
N GLY A 681 7.84 -17.96 13.86
CA GLY A 681 7.16 -17.15 12.86
C GLY A 681 7.23 -17.77 11.46
N LEU A 682 8.38 -18.33 11.07
CA LEU A 682 8.52 -19.07 9.83
C LEU A 682 7.58 -20.28 9.79
N ARG A 683 7.54 -21.06 10.87
CA ARG A 683 6.65 -22.21 11.03
C ARG A 683 5.18 -21.81 10.94
N ARG A 684 4.75 -20.80 11.68
CA ARG A 684 3.36 -20.36 11.72
C ARG A 684 2.90 -19.81 10.37
N MET A 685 3.69 -18.91 9.78
CA MET A 685 3.30 -18.25 8.53
C MET A 685 3.37 -19.19 7.32
N TYR A 686 4.45 -19.95 7.16
CA TYR A 686 4.74 -20.65 5.90
C TYR A 686 4.51 -22.16 5.97
N GLU A 687 4.83 -22.82 7.09
CA GLU A 687 4.58 -24.27 7.26
C GLU A 687 3.11 -24.55 7.65
N ASN A 688 2.55 -23.78 8.60
CA ASN A 688 1.17 -23.94 9.07
C ASN A 688 0.15 -23.08 8.30
N GLY A 689 0.62 -22.09 7.54
CA GLY A 689 -0.24 -21.22 6.74
C GLY A 689 -1.03 -20.16 7.53
N GLU A 690 -0.68 -19.86 8.78
CA GLU A 690 -1.37 -18.85 9.60
C GLU A 690 -1.27 -17.44 8.98
N ASP A 691 -2.38 -16.71 8.99
CA ASP A 691 -2.47 -15.33 8.48
C ASP A 691 -2.07 -14.30 9.54
N VAL A 692 -0.79 -14.35 9.91
CA VAL A 692 -0.14 -13.44 10.84
C VAL A 692 1.15 -12.90 10.24
N PHE A 693 1.66 -11.80 10.80
CA PHE A 693 2.99 -11.30 10.52
C PHE A 693 3.62 -10.75 11.80
N TYR A 694 4.92 -10.49 11.77
CA TYR A 694 5.67 -10.18 12.98
C TYR A 694 6.24 -8.77 12.94
N TYR A 695 6.21 -8.09 14.09
CA TYR A 695 6.97 -6.89 14.35
C TYR A 695 7.95 -7.15 15.49
N LEU A 696 9.25 -7.07 15.19
CA LEU A 696 10.34 -7.34 16.14
C LEU A 696 11.17 -6.08 16.31
N THR A 697 11.26 -5.57 17.54
CA THR A 697 12.16 -4.46 17.85
C THR A 697 13.59 -4.99 18.03
N MET A 698 14.55 -4.24 17.50
CA MET A 698 15.97 -4.55 17.60
C MET A 698 16.74 -3.31 18.02
N TYR A 699 17.85 -3.53 18.72
CA TYR A 699 18.58 -2.50 19.43
C TYR A 699 20.01 -2.37 18.93
N ASN A 700 20.61 -1.20 19.13
CA ASN A 700 22.00 -0.90 18.74
C ASN A 700 22.94 -0.78 19.97
N GLU A 701 22.49 -1.23 21.14
CA GLU A 701 23.34 -1.34 22.34
C GLU A 701 23.99 -2.71 22.38
N ASP A 702 25.31 -2.74 22.52
CA ASP A 702 26.08 -3.97 22.67
C ASP A 702 26.16 -4.38 24.15
N TYR A 703 25.80 -5.62 24.43
CA TYR A 703 26.02 -6.27 25.73
C TYR A 703 26.24 -7.77 25.55
N ALA A 704 26.73 -8.43 26.59
CA ALA A 704 26.95 -9.87 26.55
C ALA A 704 25.60 -10.59 26.42
N MET A 705 25.48 -11.46 25.41
CA MET A 705 24.29 -12.28 25.18
C MET A 705 24.44 -13.60 25.95
N PRO A 706 23.59 -13.88 26.95
CA PRO A 706 23.65 -15.14 27.68
C PRO A 706 23.18 -16.31 26.80
N ALA A 707 23.54 -17.52 27.20
CA ALA A 707 22.93 -18.73 26.63
C ALA A 707 21.44 -18.79 27.00
N MET A 708 20.63 -19.37 26.11
CA MET A 708 19.22 -19.59 26.35
C MET A 708 19.04 -20.55 27.55
N PRO A 709 18.24 -20.19 28.57
CA PRO A 709 17.91 -21.13 29.65
C PRO A 709 17.15 -22.35 29.13
N GLU A 710 17.25 -23.49 29.81
CA GLU A 710 16.50 -24.69 29.42
C GLU A 710 14.98 -24.48 29.66
N GLY A 711 14.16 -24.97 28.72
CA GLY A 711 12.71 -25.02 28.87
C GLY A 711 11.94 -23.70 28.72
N VAL A 712 12.59 -22.59 28.34
CA VAL A 712 11.92 -21.27 28.25
C VAL A 712 11.29 -20.96 26.89
N THR A 713 11.41 -21.84 25.90
CA THR A 713 10.90 -21.61 24.53
C THR A 713 9.43 -21.21 24.50
N GLU A 714 8.57 -21.90 25.27
CA GLU A 714 7.15 -21.54 25.37
C GLU A 714 6.98 -20.12 25.94
N GLY A 715 7.70 -19.77 27.01
CA GLY A 715 7.59 -18.45 27.62
C GLY A 715 8.11 -17.33 26.75
N ILE A 716 9.16 -17.57 25.95
CA ILE A 716 9.62 -16.61 24.92
C ILE A 716 8.50 -16.32 23.92
N LEU A 717 7.82 -17.36 23.42
CA LEU A 717 6.75 -17.20 22.42
C LEU A 717 5.47 -16.62 23.00
N ARG A 718 5.12 -16.99 24.24
CA ARG A 718 3.93 -16.51 24.94
C ARG A 718 4.09 -15.11 25.55
N GLY A 719 5.32 -14.62 25.71
CA GLY A 719 5.63 -13.23 26.04
C GLY A 719 6.29 -13.01 27.40
N LEU A 720 6.48 -14.03 28.24
CA LEU A 720 7.02 -13.92 29.60
C LEU A 720 7.73 -15.20 30.05
N TYR A 721 8.93 -15.08 30.63
CA TYR A 721 9.55 -16.18 31.38
C TYR A 721 10.46 -15.67 32.50
N LYS A 722 10.65 -16.50 33.53
CA LYS A 722 11.59 -16.18 34.62
C LYS A 722 13.02 -16.35 34.11
N PHE A 723 13.72 -15.24 33.94
CA PHE A 723 15.09 -15.25 33.44
C PHE A 723 16.10 -15.55 34.55
N LYS A 724 15.94 -14.90 35.71
CA LYS A 724 16.88 -15.06 36.84
C LYS A 724 16.17 -15.04 38.18
N PRO A 725 16.23 -16.12 38.98
CA PRO A 725 15.61 -16.14 40.30
C PRO A 725 16.36 -15.27 41.31
N ALA A 726 15.74 -15.05 42.47
CA ALA A 726 16.37 -14.40 43.62
C ALA A 726 17.70 -15.07 44.02
N THR A 727 18.66 -14.24 44.42
CA THR A 727 20.03 -14.69 44.74
C THR A 727 20.12 -15.49 46.03
N LYS A 728 19.29 -15.18 47.03
CA LYS A 728 19.25 -15.87 48.33
C LYS A 728 17.81 -15.91 48.87
N GLY A 729 17.29 -17.09 49.20
CA GLY A 729 15.95 -17.21 49.79
C GLY A 729 14.82 -16.90 48.78
N GLU A 730 13.61 -16.66 49.30
CA GLU A 730 12.44 -16.39 48.47
C GLU A 730 12.37 -14.94 47.99
N ALA A 731 11.95 -14.74 46.74
CA ALA A 731 11.67 -13.42 46.20
C ALA A 731 10.50 -12.75 46.94
N VAL A 732 10.67 -11.48 47.31
CA VAL A 732 9.66 -10.63 47.95
C VAL A 732 9.11 -9.56 47.01
N ALA A 733 9.61 -9.48 45.77
CA ALA A 733 9.07 -8.71 44.66
C ALA A 733 9.48 -9.33 43.32
N GLN A 734 8.77 -8.99 42.25
CA GLN A 734 9.02 -9.47 40.89
C GLN A 734 9.42 -8.28 40.00
N LEU A 735 10.51 -8.39 39.26
CA LEU A 735 11.01 -7.35 38.38
C LEU A 735 10.87 -7.79 36.92
N PHE A 736 10.12 -7.03 36.13
CA PHE A 736 9.89 -7.28 34.70
C PHE A 736 10.75 -6.32 33.88
N GLY A 737 11.44 -6.85 32.88
CA GLY A 737 12.20 -6.07 31.91
C GLY A 737 12.02 -6.60 30.49
N SER A 738 12.08 -5.70 29.51
CA SER A 738 12.09 -6.02 28.09
C SER A 738 13.15 -5.20 27.36
N GLY A 739 13.56 -5.63 26.17
CA GLY A 739 14.63 -4.98 25.42
C GLY A 739 15.90 -4.76 26.26
N PRO A 740 16.69 -3.71 26.00
CA PRO A 740 17.92 -3.43 26.73
C PRO A 740 17.69 -3.03 28.19
N ILE A 741 16.48 -2.58 28.56
CA ILE A 741 16.14 -2.21 29.94
C ILE A 741 16.11 -3.44 30.86
N LEU A 742 16.01 -4.66 30.31
CA LEU A 742 16.24 -5.88 31.10
C LEU A 742 17.63 -5.89 31.79
N ASN A 743 18.65 -5.26 31.19
CA ASN A 743 19.96 -5.13 31.82
C ASN A 743 19.94 -4.19 33.03
N GLU A 744 19.14 -3.10 32.98
CA GLU A 744 18.93 -2.21 34.14
C GLU A 744 18.15 -2.92 35.25
N VAL A 745 17.20 -3.78 34.89
CA VAL A 745 16.46 -4.63 35.84
C VAL A 745 17.39 -5.64 36.54
N LEU A 746 18.33 -6.24 35.80
CA LEU A 746 19.34 -7.14 36.38
C LEU A 746 20.28 -6.42 37.35
N LYS A 747 20.72 -5.21 37.01
CA LYS A 747 21.50 -4.35 37.93
C LYS A 747 20.68 -3.98 39.17
N ALA A 748 19.40 -3.66 38.99
CA ALA A 748 18.50 -3.34 40.10
C ALA A 748 18.32 -4.53 41.06
N GLN A 749 18.18 -5.76 40.54
CA GLN A 749 18.16 -6.98 41.35
C GLN A 749 19.43 -7.09 42.22
N GLU A 750 20.60 -6.85 41.64
CA GLU A 750 21.87 -6.90 42.37
C GLU A 750 21.96 -5.84 43.47
N ILE A 751 21.56 -4.59 43.17
CA ILE A 751 21.54 -3.50 44.15
C ILE A 751 20.57 -3.81 45.30
N LEU A 752 19.36 -4.28 44.99
CA LEU A 752 18.35 -4.67 45.98
C LEU A 752 18.89 -5.77 46.90
N ALA A 753 19.50 -6.82 46.33
CA ALA A 753 20.01 -7.94 47.09
C ALA A 753 21.22 -7.57 47.97
N THR A 754 22.17 -6.80 47.43
CA THR A 754 23.45 -6.53 48.09
C THR A 754 23.40 -5.36 49.05
N LYS A 755 22.71 -4.26 48.70
CA LYS A 755 22.66 -3.05 49.53
C LYS A 755 21.47 -3.02 50.48
N TYR A 756 20.33 -3.57 50.06
CA TYR A 756 19.06 -3.44 50.79
C TYR A 756 18.51 -4.77 51.32
N ASN A 757 19.18 -5.90 51.04
CA ASN A 757 18.76 -7.25 51.41
C ASN A 757 17.31 -7.58 50.97
N VAL A 758 16.92 -7.05 49.81
CA VAL A 758 15.63 -7.32 49.17
C VAL A 758 15.85 -8.30 48.03
N GLN A 759 15.17 -9.45 48.11
CA GLN A 759 15.32 -10.55 47.17
C GLN A 759 14.23 -10.48 46.12
N THR A 760 14.59 -10.54 44.84
CA THR A 760 13.63 -10.41 43.74
C THR A 760 13.89 -11.42 42.64
N ASP A 761 12.85 -11.87 41.96
CA ASP A 761 12.96 -12.62 40.71
C ASP A 761 12.92 -11.63 39.53
N VAL A 762 13.75 -11.88 38.51
CA VAL A 762 13.78 -11.11 37.26
C VAL A 762 13.14 -11.93 36.14
N TRP A 763 12.23 -11.29 35.42
CA TRP A 763 11.46 -11.85 34.32
C TRP A 763 11.78 -11.10 33.03
N SER A 764 12.08 -11.85 31.97
CA SER A 764 12.14 -11.29 30.61
C SER A 764 10.73 -11.27 30.04
N VAL A 765 10.28 -10.09 29.60
CA VAL A 765 9.00 -9.90 28.95
C VAL A 765 9.22 -9.70 27.46
N THR A 766 9.19 -10.78 26.70
CA THR A 766 9.39 -10.74 25.25
C THR A 766 8.20 -10.15 24.51
N SER A 767 6.99 -10.14 25.08
CA SER A 767 5.83 -9.45 24.50
C SER A 767 4.74 -9.11 25.51
N TYR A 768 4.55 -7.81 25.79
CA TYR A 768 3.40 -7.33 26.54
C TYR A 768 2.09 -7.47 25.75
N THR A 769 2.13 -7.30 24.42
CA THR A 769 0.94 -7.33 23.56
C THR A 769 0.35 -8.73 23.44
N GLU A 770 1.18 -9.76 23.28
CA GLU A 770 0.69 -11.15 23.15
C GLU A 770 0.13 -11.68 24.48
N LEU A 771 0.78 -11.35 25.62
CA LEU A 771 0.23 -11.63 26.95
C LEU A 771 -1.16 -11.01 27.14
N ARG A 772 -1.33 -9.74 26.72
CA ARG A 772 -2.63 -9.06 26.79
C ARG A 772 -3.67 -9.73 25.90
N ARG A 773 -3.31 -10.12 24.67
CA ARG A 773 -4.25 -10.78 23.74
C ARG A 773 -4.71 -12.14 24.25
N ASP A 774 -3.80 -12.92 24.82
CA ASP A 774 -4.14 -14.17 25.49
C ASP A 774 -5.08 -13.93 26.68
N ALA A 775 -4.75 -12.97 27.55
CA ALA A 775 -5.58 -12.64 28.71
C ALA A 775 -6.99 -12.17 28.32
N LEU A 776 -7.13 -11.33 27.30
CA LEU A 776 -8.43 -10.92 26.76
C LEU A 776 -9.23 -12.09 26.17
N THR A 777 -8.54 -13.02 25.50
CA THR A 777 -9.18 -14.22 24.93
C THR A 777 -9.73 -15.12 26.03
N VAL A 778 -8.94 -15.35 27.08
CA VAL A 778 -9.34 -16.11 28.25
C VAL A 778 -10.46 -15.41 29.01
N GLU A 779 -10.36 -14.10 29.26
CA GLU A 779 -11.38 -13.32 29.94
C GLU A 779 -12.71 -13.33 29.17
N ARG A 780 -12.66 -13.14 27.84
CA ARG A 780 -13.85 -13.28 26.99
C ARG A 780 -14.46 -14.67 27.11
N TRP A 781 -13.64 -15.72 27.10
CA TRP A 781 -14.13 -17.08 27.27
C TRP A 781 -14.81 -17.25 28.63
N ASN A 782 -14.16 -16.87 29.73
CA ASN A 782 -14.72 -16.94 31.08
C ASN A 782 -16.05 -16.18 31.20
N ARG A 783 -16.13 -14.97 30.65
CA ARG A 783 -17.37 -14.16 30.63
C ARG A 783 -18.52 -14.85 29.89
N LEU A 784 -18.23 -15.59 28.83
CA LEU A 784 -19.23 -16.30 28.03
C LEU A 784 -19.55 -17.71 28.55
N HIS A 785 -18.80 -18.21 29.53
CA HIS A 785 -18.98 -19.55 30.12
C HIS A 785 -19.04 -19.48 31.66
N PRO A 786 -20.03 -18.77 32.25
CA PRO A 786 -20.05 -18.49 33.69
C PRO A 786 -20.28 -19.72 34.58
N ALA A 787 -20.72 -20.85 34.00
CA ALA A 787 -20.91 -22.11 34.73
C ALA A 787 -19.68 -23.03 34.69
N GLU A 788 -18.71 -22.74 33.82
CA GLU A 788 -17.49 -23.53 33.68
C GLU A 788 -16.41 -23.07 34.66
N THR A 789 -15.40 -23.93 34.89
CA THR A 789 -14.24 -23.53 35.68
C THR A 789 -13.48 -22.42 34.96
N LEU A 790 -13.12 -21.35 35.69
CA LEU A 790 -12.35 -20.24 35.15
C LEU A 790 -11.04 -20.75 34.56
N LYS A 791 -10.81 -20.43 33.28
CA LYS A 791 -9.50 -20.61 32.64
C LYS A 791 -8.55 -19.52 33.13
N LYS A 792 -7.29 -19.89 33.31
CA LYS A 792 -6.19 -18.95 33.56
C LYS A 792 -5.49 -18.62 32.25
N SER A 793 -5.12 -17.36 32.10
CA SER A 793 -4.20 -16.91 31.06
C SER A 793 -2.79 -17.46 31.30
N TYR A 794 -1.94 -17.36 30.28
CA TYR A 794 -0.51 -17.68 30.41
C TYR A 794 0.16 -16.80 31.46
N LEU A 795 -0.17 -15.50 31.49
CA LEU A 795 0.34 -14.56 32.50
C LEU A 795 0.03 -15.03 33.93
N GLU A 796 -1.21 -15.39 34.20
CA GLU A 796 -1.64 -15.87 35.53
C GLU A 796 -0.98 -17.20 35.89
N THR A 797 -0.81 -18.09 34.90
CA THR A 797 -0.17 -19.40 35.10
C THR A 797 1.34 -19.26 35.36
N ALA A 798 2.02 -18.43 34.59
CA ALA A 798 3.45 -18.18 34.73
C ALA A 798 3.78 -17.52 36.08
N LEU A 799 2.89 -16.68 36.60
CA LEU A 799 3.08 -15.98 37.88
C LEU A 799 2.51 -16.74 39.09
N GLU A 800 1.98 -17.94 38.90
CA GLU A 800 1.43 -18.73 39.99
C GLU A 800 2.50 -19.01 41.07
N GLY A 801 2.13 -18.76 42.34
CA GLY A 801 3.04 -18.94 43.48
C GLY A 801 4.07 -17.81 43.68
N THR A 802 4.15 -16.82 42.78
CA THR A 802 5.01 -15.64 42.98
C THR A 802 4.50 -14.77 44.13
N LYS A 803 5.41 -14.04 44.79
CA LYS A 803 5.11 -13.20 45.95
C LYS A 803 5.54 -11.75 45.72
N GLY A 804 4.80 -10.85 46.34
CA GLY A 804 5.14 -9.43 46.41
C GLY A 804 4.65 -8.59 45.24
N PRO A 805 5.02 -7.30 45.22
CA PRO A 805 4.66 -6.39 44.15
C PRO A 805 5.42 -6.70 42.86
N ILE A 806 4.85 -6.27 41.74
CA ILE A 806 5.47 -6.36 40.42
C ILE A 806 5.92 -4.96 39.98
N ILE A 807 7.18 -4.83 39.61
CA ILE A 807 7.79 -3.62 39.08
C ILE A 807 8.21 -3.91 37.63
N ALA A 808 7.66 -3.17 36.66
CA ALA A 808 8.03 -3.31 35.25
C ALA A 808 8.78 -2.08 34.76
N ALA A 809 9.85 -2.30 34.00
CA ALA A 809 10.62 -1.25 33.33
C ALA A 809 10.81 -1.62 31.85
N SER A 810 10.61 -0.64 30.96
CA SER A 810 10.71 -0.80 29.51
C SER A 810 11.29 0.46 28.88
N ASP A 811 11.90 0.34 27.69
CA ASP A 811 12.36 1.50 26.91
C ASP A 811 11.22 2.17 26.11
N TYR A 812 9.98 1.79 26.44
CA TYR A 812 8.73 2.30 25.92
C TYR A 812 7.94 3.00 27.03
N MET A 813 6.95 3.80 26.62
CA MET A 813 6.04 4.48 27.53
C MET A 813 5.31 3.50 28.47
N LYS A 814 4.93 3.97 29.65
CA LYS A 814 4.30 3.18 30.73
C LYS A 814 3.05 2.43 30.25
N THR A 815 2.34 2.96 29.25
CA THR A 815 1.17 2.27 28.67
C THR A 815 1.48 0.88 28.12
N VAL A 816 2.74 0.59 27.73
CA VAL A 816 3.14 -0.73 27.21
C VAL A 816 3.09 -1.79 28.33
N PRO A 817 3.82 -1.66 29.46
CA PRO A 817 3.62 -2.61 30.56
C PRO A 817 2.24 -2.53 31.22
N ASP A 818 1.63 -1.34 31.31
CA ASP A 818 0.32 -1.13 31.93
C ASP A 818 -0.79 -1.97 31.29
N GLN A 819 -0.60 -2.41 30.04
CA GLN A 819 -1.46 -3.36 29.34
C GLN A 819 -1.83 -4.58 30.17
N LEU A 820 -0.96 -5.06 31.06
CA LEU A 820 -1.18 -6.27 31.85
C LEU A 820 -1.89 -6.04 33.18
N SER A 821 -1.98 -4.79 33.64
CA SER A 821 -2.47 -4.41 34.97
C SER A 821 -3.78 -5.10 35.40
N PRO A 822 -4.80 -5.31 34.52
CA PRO A 822 -6.06 -5.92 34.93
C PRO A 822 -5.97 -7.38 35.42
N TRP A 823 -4.93 -8.13 35.01
CA TRP A 823 -4.79 -9.57 35.31
C TRP A 823 -3.67 -9.88 36.29
N LEU A 824 -3.05 -8.86 36.89
CA LEU A 824 -2.00 -9.02 37.88
C LEU A 824 -2.60 -9.03 39.30
N PRO A 825 -2.04 -9.85 40.23
CA PRO A 825 -2.57 -9.98 41.59
C PRO A 825 -2.36 -8.73 42.46
N THR A 826 -1.49 -7.82 42.02
CA THR A 826 -1.21 -6.55 42.69
C THR A 826 -1.13 -5.43 41.66
N ARG A 827 -1.34 -4.19 42.10
CA ARG A 827 -1.14 -3.02 41.22
C ARG A 827 0.30 -3.02 40.70
N LEU A 828 0.44 -3.09 39.38
CA LEU A 828 1.70 -2.94 38.68
C LEU A 828 2.31 -1.57 38.96
N VAL A 829 3.61 -1.54 39.24
CA VAL A 829 4.40 -0.31 39.29
C VAL A 829 5.21 -0.24 38.01
N THR A 830 4.87 0.72 37.16
CA THR A 830 5.45 0.82 35.83
C THR A 830 6.41 2.00 35.72
N LEU A 831 7.61 1.73 35.23
CA LEU A 831 8.59 2.69 34.77
C LEU A 831 8.67 2.58 33.25
N GLY A 832 8.68 3.71 32.58
CA GLY A 832 8.61 3.78 31.12
C GLY A 832 8.91 5.18 30.64
N THR A 833 9.20 5.28 29.35
CA THR A 833 9.81 6.45 28.73
C THR A 833 8.77 7.38 28.10
N ASP A 834 7.78 7.79 28.88
CA ASP A 834 6.80 8.81 28.49
C ASP A 834 7.48 10.17 28.29
N GLY A 835 7.10 10.90 27.24
CA GLY A 835 7.70 12.19 26.87
C GLY A 835 8.43 12.17 25.53
N PHE A 836 8.85 13.35 25.08
CA PHE A 836 9.65 13.50 23.86
C PHE A 836 11.10 13.09 24.10
N GLY A 837 11.69 12.42 23.10
CA GLY A 837 13.12 12.11 23.08
C GLY A 837 14.00 13.37 23.10
N ARG A 838 15.24 13.21 23.52
CA ARG A 838 16.28 14.26 23.55
C ARG A 838 17.67 13.65 23.37
N SER A 839 18.62 14.44 22.88
CA SER A 839 19.98 13.99 22.60
C SER A 839 20.83 14.00 23.87
N ASP A 840 21.24 12.82 24.33
CA ASP A 840 22.24 12.61 25.38
C ASP A 840 22.78 11.18 25.26
N ASN A 841 23.63 10.73 26.19
CA ASN A 841 24.06 9.33 26.31
C ASN A 841 22.99 8.46 27.02
N ARG A 842 23.12 7.13 26.91
CA ARG A 842 22.13 6.19 27.47
C ARG A 842 21.95 6.31 28.98
N GLU A 843 23.01 6.61 29.73
CA GLU A 843 22.96 6.75 31.20
C GLU A 843 22.05 7.91 31.60
N TYR A 844 22.28 9.10 31.03
CA TYR A 844 21.47 10.28 31.33
C TYR A 844 20.05 10.16 30.77
N LEU A 845 19.86 9.56 29.59
CA LEU A 845 18.51 9.32 29.07
C LEU A 845 17.73 8.36 29.96
N ARG A 846 18.31 7.23 30.37
CA ARG A 846 17.64 6.28 31.27
C ARG A 846 17.33 6.87 32.63
N ARG A 847 18.21 7.74 33.14
CA ARG A 847 17.94 8.48 34.38
C ARG A 847 16.86 9.54 34.19
N HIS A 848 16.91 10.28 33.10
CA HIS A 848 15.90 11.29 32.76
C HIS A 848 14.52 10.67 32.68
N PHE A 849 14.36 9.58 31.93
CA PHE A 849 13.10 8.84 31.80
C PHE A 849 12.79 7.91 32.98
N GLU A 850 13.63 7.91 34.03
CA GLU A 850 13.40 7.13 35.26
C GLU A 850 13.32 5.61 35.06
N VAL A 851 14.08 5.07 34.10
CA VAL A 851 14.14 3.63 33.74
C VAL A 851 15.51 2.97 34.00
N ASN A 852 16.48 3.70 34.56
CA ASN A 852 17.75 3.15 35.01
C ASN A 852 17.60 2.30 36.29
N ALA A 853 18.63 1.50 36.60
CA ALA A 853 18.65 0.59 37.76
C ALA A 853 18.26 1.29 39.07
N GLU A 854 18.82 2.46 39.37
CA GLU A 854 18.52 3.22 40.60
C GLU A 854 17.03 3.56 40.72
N SER A 855 16.38 3.95 39.63
CA SER A 855 14.94 4.26 39.61
C SER A 855 14.10 3.01 39.86
N ILE A 856 14.49 1.87 39.30
CA ILE A 856 13.83 0.57 39.53
C ILE A 856 13.95 0.14 40.99
N VAL A 857 15.13 0.30 41.60
CA VAL A 857 15.35 0.06 43.04
C VAL A 857 14.48 0.99 43.87
N GLY A 858 14.46 2.29 43.56
CA GLY A 858 13.66 3.28 44.26
C GLY A 858 12.17 3.00 44.20
N ALA A 859 11.64 2.62 43.03
CA ALA A 859 10.26 2.21 42.83
C ALA A 859 9.91 0.96 43.65
N THR A 860 10.80 -0.04 43.64
CA THR A 860 10.64 -1.29 44.40
C THR A 860 10.57 -1.02 45.91
N LEU A 861 11.53 -0.26 46.46
CA LEU A 861 11.56 0.06 47.89
C LEU A 861 10.37 0.93 48.30
N SER A 862 9.99 1.90 47.46
CA SER A 862 8.80 2.74 47.70
C SER A 862 7.52 1.92 47.75
N LYS A 863 7.37 0.94 46.85
CA LYS A 863 6.21 0.03 46.84
C LYS A 863 6.20 -0.90 48.05
N LEU A 864 7.34 -1.53 48.38
CA LEU A 864 7.47 -2.37 49.58
C LEU A 864 7.19 -1.59 50.87
N ALA A 865 7.56 -0.30 50.92
CA ALA A 865 7.25 0.57 52.05
C ALA A 865 5.75 0.85 52.17
N ARG A 866 5.08 1.13 51.04
CA ARG A 866 3.61 1.30 51.00
C ARG A 866 2.85 0.03 51.38
N ASP A 867 3.41 -1.14 51.08
CA ASP A 867 2.85 -2.44 51.45
C ASP A 867 3.22 -2.86 52.89
N GLY A 868 3.89 -1.99 53.65
CA GLY A 868 4.27 -2.23 55.04
C GLY A 868 5.37 -3.27 55.23
N LYS A 869 6.08 -3.68 54.16
CA LYS A 869 7.16 -4.67 54.20
C LYS A 869 8.49 -4.06 54.66
N ILE A 870 8.69 -2.76 54.43
CA ILE A 870 9.81 -1.99 54.98
C ILE A 870 9.32 -0.65 55.55
N LYS A 871 10.13 0.01 56.38
CA LYS A 871 9.75 1.30 56.98
C LYS A 871 9.84 2.44 55.94
N PRO A 872 8.88 3.38 55.86
CA PRO A 872 8.92 4.50 54.92
C PRO A 872 10.20 5.34 54.97
N LYS A 873 10.74 5.61 56.17
CA LYS A 873 12.02 6.32 56.33
C LYS A 873 13.22 5.59 55.74
N VAL A 874 13.18 4.25 55.68
CA VAL A 874 14.24 3.46 55.05
C VAL A 874 14.18 3.62 53.53
N ALA A 875 12.98 3.55 52.93
CA ALA A 875 12.81 3.83 51.51
C ALA A 875 13.21 5.26 51.15
N GLN A 876 12.78 6.26 51.93
CA GLN A 876 13.16 7.66 51.72
C GLN A 876 14.69 7.86 51.75
N LYS A 877 15.37 7.25 52.72
CA LYS A 877 16.83 7.29 52.79
C LYS A 877 17.48 6.64 51.56
N ALA A 878 16.95 5.50 51.12
CA ALA A 878 17.44 4.81 49.93
C ALA A 878 17.30 5.66 48.66
N LEU A 879 16.18 6.37 48.46
CA LEU A 879 16.02 7.27 47.30
C LEU A 879 17.14 8.32 47.22
N ILE A 880 17.53 8.90 48.36
CA ILE A 880 18.64 9.86 48.46
C ILE A 880 19.99 9.18 48.18
N GLU A 881 20.23 8.00 48.77
CA GLU A 881 21.46 7.22 48.55
C GLU A 881 21.65 6.78 47.09
N LEU A 882 20.54 6.55 46.39
CA LEU A 882 20.49 6.22 44.96
C LEU A 882 20.62 7.46 44.05
N GLY A 883 20.63 8.67 44.62
CA GLY A 883 20.73 9.91 43.87
C GLY A 883 19.47 10.27 43.07
N LEU A 884 18.30 9.76 43.45
CA LEU A 884 17.05 10.09 42.77
C LEU A 884 16.58 11.49 43.18
N ASP A 885 16.30 12.33 42.19
CA ASP A 885 15.71 13.65 42.41
C ASP A 885 14.19 13.50 42.53
N THR A 886 13.66 13.66 43.75
CA THR A 886 12.24 13.44 44.04
C THR A 886 11.34 14.59 43.58
N GLU A 887 11.93 15.72 43.18
CA GLU A 887 11.23 16.91 42.70
C GLU A 887 11.55 17.22 41.22
N ALA A 888 12.17 16.27 40.52
CA ALA A 888 12.44 16.39 39.09
C ALA A 888 11.14 16.60 38.30
N ILE A 889 11.23 17.33 37.19
CA ILE A 889 10.12 17.47 36.27
C ILE A 889 9.78 16.11 35.65
N ASP A 890 8.50 15.77 35.64
CA ASP A 890 7.97 14.57 34.98
C ASP A 890 8.46 14.54 33.51
N PRO A 891 9.14 13.48 33.05
CA PRO A 891 9.65 13.37 31.69
C PRO A 891 8.58 13.56 30.61
N ALA A 892 7.32 13.22 30.92
CA ALA A 892 6.19 13.44 30.02
C ALA A 892 5.90 14.92 29.72
N LYS A 893 6.37 15.84 30.58
CA LYS A 893 6.18 17.30 30.49
C LYS A 893 7.48 18.06 30.25
N ALA A 894 8.62 17.36 30.23
CA ALA A 894 9.95 17.92 30.23
C ALA A 894 10.45 18.34 28.86
#